data_AF-A0A833RR56-F1
#
_entry.id   AF-A0A833RR56-F1
#
_cell.length_a   1.000
_cell.length_b   1.000
_cell.length_c   1.000
_cell.angle_alpha   90.00
_cell.angle_beta   90.00
_cell.angle_gamma   90.00
#
_symmetry.space_group_name_H-M   'P 1'
#
loop_
_entity.id
_entity.type
_entity.pdbx_description
1 polymer ?
#
loop_
_entity_poly.entity_id
_entity_poly.type
_entity_poly.pdbx_seq_one_letter_code
_entity_poly.pdbx_strand_id
1 'polypeptide(L)'
;MAGRSFVDIGANLTSGQFRRDLPQVLHRAKQTGVETIVITGTSVSESRSALQLAKHHTASSGVALFSTVGVHPHDAKSFNESSTIAEMRSIITGEDGHLVVAVGECGLDFNRDYSPRDAQVKAFRDQVALACELKMPLFVHEREAHEALVEVLQPFLDSRTLPPTVIHCFTGQESELRKYLDMGFYIGLTGFLCMESRGLVVKNMVPRLPIDRLMIETDAPYMYPYSEGRQKKRARCEPKDVAAVAQTLARCYGITEDEVAHTTTENARRFFRLRDQQESGEKTESQAENQEIEGSIVLNGGDGEGGGQLLRIATALAAVTRRVVRVHSIRANRKAPGLRSQHLSTIELVAALSAGGELSGARLNSTDLTFDARSALLSASKGEAFNGASRTGGSISLMLQGALPVLAFRDNSTQLNLRGGTHVGFSPTIDFMQLPLCSLLSRFGLVYNVEVSKRMFFSGGGPSGQVQVSVNSIGQKTLQAIDLTESSTSVRKIFLRVTTFGSSANENMAEHYASALQLAIRRAFSEELVIEVECIVETTTATNQKKTLKFRKPKEKTAVSALVVLETATDGVIALDRTVNVNESTASILADQMSSKITEYVQSGVCVDEHLADNVVVFMALAQGTSRLRVPCKAQRTSQHLETALEIASRLTGATYRLVEEETTAILEVHGVGYHR
;
A
#
# COMPACT_ATOMS: atom_id res chain seq x y z
N MET A 1 11.80 14.37 26.14
CA MET A 1 13.10 14.88 25.69
C MET A 1 12.83 15.73 24.46
N ALA A 2 13.27 17.00 24.46
CA ALA A 2 13.12 17.87 23.29
C ALA A 2 13.81 17.20 22.09
N GLY A 3 13.05 16.92 21.03
CA GLY A 3 13.47 16.01 19.97
C GLY A 3 14.52 16.64 19.05
N ARG A 4 15.66 15.97 18.88
CA ARG A 4 16.68 16.30 17.87
C ARG A 4 16.07 16.21 16.47
N SER A 5 16.45 17.14 15.59
CA SER A 5 16.04 17.14 14.17
C SER A 5 17.27 16.95 13.28
N PHE A 6 17.20 15.98 12.36
CA PHE A 6 18.24 15.65 11.40
C PHE A 6 17.73 15.75 9.96
N VAL A 7 18.60 16.23 9.08
CA VAL A 7 18.49 16.08 7.62
C VAL A 7 19.54 15.06 7.16
N ASP A 8 19.09 13.95 6.59
CA ASP A 8 19.95 12.99 5.89
C ASP A 8 20.11 13.45 4.43
N ILE A 9 21.27 14.01 4.08
CA ILE A 9 21.46 14.66 2.77
C ILE A 9 21.63 13.69 1.59
N GLY A 10 21.72 12.38 1.85
CA GLY A 10 21.99 11.38 0.80
C GLY A 10 21.61 9.96 1.23
N ALA A 11 20.54 9.43 0.65
CA ALA A 11 20.14 8.03 0.81
C ALA A 11 19.61 7.42 -0.50
N ASN A 12 20.08 6.22 -0.85
CA ASN A 12 19.68 5.46 -2.03
C ASN A 12 18.38 4.66 -1.75
N LEU A 13 17.29 5.33 -1.37
CA LEU A 13 16.03 4.68 -0.96
C LEU A 13 15.30 3.94 -2.10
N THR A 14 15.65 4.20 -3.36
CA THR A 14 15.17 3.43 -4.53
C THR A 14 15.83 2.05 -4.63
N SER A 15 16.90 1.79 -3.86
CA SER A 15 17.58 0.51 -3.83
C SER A 15 16.61 -0.64 -3.53
N GLY A 16 16.77 -1.74 -4.27
CA GLY A 16 15.96 -2.95 -4.08
C GLY A 16 16.01 -3.52 -2.66
N GLN A 17 17.02 -3.14 -1.86
CA GLN A 17 17.14 -3.53 -0.45
C GLN A 17 16.03 -2.98 0.45
N PHE A 18 15.38 -1.87 0.07
CA PHE A 18 14.30 -1.26 0.86
C PHE A 18 12.89 -1.59 0.35
N ARG A 19 12.77 -2.27 -0.80
CA ARG A 19 11.48 -2.52 -1.47
C ARG A 19 10.42 -3.19 -0.59
N ARG A 20 10.82 -3.96 0.42
CA ARG A 20 9.90 -4.74 1.26
C ARG A 20 9.43 -3.99 2.51
N ASP A 21 10.19 -3.01 2.98
CA ASP A 21 10.00 -2.43 4.31
C ASP A 21 10.31 -0.93 4.41
N LEU A 22 10.32 -0.22 3.28
CA LEU A 22 10.59 1.22 3.23
C LEU A 22 9.71 2.05 4.18
N PRO A 23 8.38 1.82 4.32
CA PRO A 23 7.58 2.55 5.31
C PRO A 23 8.10 2.37 6.74
N GLN A 24 8.53 1.16 7.10
CA GLN A 24 9.10 0.87 8.42
C GLN A 24 10.49 1.51 8.58
N VAL A 25 11.29 1.58 7.51
CA VAL A 25 12.58 2.29 7.50
C VAL A 25 12.37 3.79 7.77
N LEU A 26 11.42 4.43 7.08
CA LEU A 26 11.09 5.84 7.27
C LEU A 26 10.51 6.10 8.67
N HIS A 27 9.65 5.21 9.18
CA HIS A 27 9.11 5.33 10.54
C HIS A 27 10.22 5.26 11.60
N ARG A 28 11.17 4.32 11.47
CA ARG A 28 12.33 4.24 12.36
C ARG A 28 13.21 5.50 12.27
N ALA A 29 13.39 6.05 11.07
CA ALA A 29 14.12 7.30 10.87
C ALA A 29 13.43 8.47 11.60
N LYS A 30 12.10 8.59 11.50
CA LYS A 30 11.34 9.62 12.22
C LYS A 30 11.48 9.47 13.74
N GLN A 31 11.42 8.25 14.26
CA GLN A 31 11.58 7.97 15.69
C GLN A 31 12.96 8.39 16.25
N THR A 32 13.99 8.41 15.41
CA THR A 32 15.34 8.87 15.79
C THR A 32 15.58 10.35 15.50
N GLY A 33 14.54 11.10 15.12
CA GLY A 33 14.64 12.54 14.86
C GLY A 33 14.99 12.93 13.42
N VAL A 34 15.00 11.98 12.47
CA VAL A 34 15.19 12.33 11.06
C VAL A 34 13.90 12.95 10.52
N GLU A 35 13.98 14.22 10.12
CA GLU A 35 12.82 14.97 9.64
C GLU A 35 12.86 15.18 8.14
N THR A 36 14.03 15.13 7.53
CA THR A 36 14.18 15.23 6.08
C THR A 36 15.20 14.23 5.55
N ILE A 37 14.90 13.64 4.41
CA ILE A 37 15.84 12.77 3.67
C ILE A 37 15.89 13.23 2.21
N VAL A 38 17.08 13.38 1.66
CA VAL A 38 17.30 13.62 0.23
C VAL A 38 17.65 12.29 -0.44
N ILE A 39 16.80 11.85 -1.36
CA ILE A 39 16.94 10.60 -2.10
C ILE A 39 17.88 10.81 -3.28
N THR A 40 18.94 10.00 -3.34
CA THR A 40 19.97 10.14 -4.37
C THR A 40 19.50 9.59 -5.72
N GLY A 41 19.47 10.44 -6.74
CA GLY A 41 19.29 10.06 -8.14
C GLY A 41 20.63 9.78 -8.81
N THR A 42 20.84 8.56 -9.30
CA THR A 42 22.14 8.11 -9.89
C THR A 42 22.09 7.90 -11.41
N SER A 43 20.90 7.95 -11.99
CA SER A 43 20.66 7.94 -13.45
C SER A 43 19.35 8.67 -13.73
N VAL A 44 19.02 8.95 -15.00
CA VAL A 44 17.72 9.57 -15.34
C VAL A 44 16.54 8.71 -14.87
N SER A 45 16.61 7.38 -15.02
CA SER A 45 15.56 6.46 -14.57
C SER A 45 15.45 6.38 -13.04
N GLU A 46 16.59 6.35 -12.35
CA GLU A 46 16.61 6.38 -10.89
C GLU A 46 16.16 7.74 -10.35
N SER A 47 16.53 8.84 -11.00
CA SER A 47 16.08 10.20 -10.65
C SER A 47 14.57 10.34 -10.76
N ARG A 48 13.94 9.77 -11.80
CA ARG A 48 12.46 9.70 -11.89
C ARG A 48 11.88 8.87 -10.75
N SER A 49 12.53 7.75 -10.40
CA SER A 49 12.07 6.87 -9.32
C SER A 49 12.20 7.52 -7.94
N ALA A 50 13.30 8.26 -7.72
CA ALA A 50 13.56 9.04 -6.50
C ALA A 50 12.54 10.17 -6.36
N LEU A 51 12.26 10.92 -7.43
CA LEU A 51 11.25 11.98 -7.43
C LEU A 51 9.84 11.42 -7.17
N GLN A 52 9.49 10.29 -7.79
CA GLN A 52 8.22 9.61 -7.51
C GLN A 52 8.14 9.16 -6.04
N LEU A 53 9.22 8.63 -5.49
CA LEU A 53 9.27 8.22 -4.10
C LEU A 53 9.11 9.42 -3.15
N ALA A 54 9.80 10.53 -3.44
CA ALA A 54 9.67 11.79 -2.71
C ALA A 54 8.22 12.29 -2.69
N LYS A 55 7.56 12.27 -3.86
CA LYS A 55 6.15 12.64 -4.02
C LYS A 55 5.20 11.77 -3.21
N HIS A 56 5.42 10.46 -3.17
CA HIS A 56 4.49 9.53 -2.53
C HIS A 56 4.57 9.50 -0.99
N HIS A 57 5.71 9.87 -0.40
CA HIS A 57 5.97 9.64 1.02
C HIS A 57 6.11 10.90 1.88
N THR A 58 6.22 12.10 1.30
CA THR A 58 6.35 13.37 2.05
C THR A 58 5.17 13.61 3.02
N ALA A 59 3.94 13.23 2.65
CA ALA A 59 2.76 13.40 3.51
C ALA A 59 2.47 12.21 4.44
N SER A 60 2.95 11.01 4.13
CA SER A 60 2.54 9.75 4.79
C SER A 60 3.56 9.21 5.80
N SER A 61 4.82 9.62 5.72
CA SER A 61 5.90 9.05 6.54
C SER A 61 6.28 9.87 7.77
N GLY A 62 5.81 11.12 7.87
CA GLY A 62 6.26 12.08 8.89
C GLY A 62 7.69 12.60 8.68
N VAL A 63 8.35 12.19 7.59
CA VAL A 63 9.66 12.63 7.13
C VAL A 63 9.49 13.29 5.75
N ALA A 64 9.99 14.51 5.59
CA ALA A 64 10.00 15.18 4.29
C ALA A 64 11.00 14.50 3.36
N LEU A 65 10.59 14.15 2.15
CA LEU A 65 11.48 13.53 1.18
C LEU A 65 11.70 14.47 0.00
N PHE A 66 12.96 14.65 -0.35
CA PHE A 66 13.39 15.37 -1.56
C PHE A 66 14.23 14.44 -2.42
N SER A 67 14.57 14.85 -3.63
CA SER A 67 15.43 14.07 -4.52
C SER A 67 16.52 14.91 -5.16
N THR A 68 17.62 14.26 -5.54
CA THR A 68 18.57 14.81 -6.49
C THR A 68 18.30 14.26 -7.90
N VAL A 69 18.76 14.95 -8.94
CA VAL A 69 18.69 14.48 -10.34
C VAL A 69 20.08 14.48 -10.96
N GLY A 70 20.58 13.32 -11.36
CA GLY A 70 21.96 13.17 -11.83
C GLY A 70 22.24 11.86 -12.56
N VAL A 71 23.44 11.79 -13.12
CA VAL A 71 24.07 10.58 -13.65
C VAL A 71 25.40 10.37 -12.94
N HIS A 72 25.47 9.26 -12.20
CA HIS A 72 26.63 8.83 -11.42
C HIS A 72 27.81 8.51 -12.35
N PRO A 73 29.08 8.79 -11.96
CA PRO A 73 30.26 8.54 -12.80
C PRO A 73 30.35 7.12 -13.35
N HIS A 74 29.93 6.11 -12.58
CA HIS A 74 29.85 4.72 -13.04
C HIS A 74 29.00 4.49 -14.30
N ASP A 75 27.98 5.31 -14.54
CA ASP A 75 27.07 5.21 -15.68
C ASP A 75 27.38 6.23 -16.79
N ALA A 76 28.49 6.97 -16.69
CA ALA A 76 28.87 8.00 -17.66
C ALA A 76 29.06 7.48 -19.09
N LYS A 77 29.39 6.19 -19.28
CA LYS A 77 29.44 5.56 -20.62
C LYS A 77 28.10 5.56 -21.37
N SER A 78 26.99 5.66 -20.64
CA SER A 78 25.63 5.71 -21.20
C SER A 78 25.10 7.15 -21.29
N PHE A 79 25.91 8.14 -20.91
CA PHE A 79 25.54 9.55 -20.95
C PHE A 79 25.54 10.06 -22.39
N ASN A 80 24.41 10.63 -22.82
CA ASN A 80 24.30 11.35 -24.08
C ASN A 80 24.02 12.81 -23.77
N GLU A 81 24.94 13.70 -24.17
CA GLU A 81 24.87 15.13 -23.87
C GLU A 81 23.50 15.74 -24.16
N SER A 82 22.96 15.52 -25.37
CA SER A 82 21.72 16.15 -25.79
C SER A 82 20.51 15.55 -25.10
N SER A 83 20.35 14.23 -25.11
CA SER A 83 19.12 13.60 -24.59
C SER A 83 19.12 13.52 -23.06
N THR A 84 20.25 13.18 -22.44
CA THR A 84 20.34 13.04 -20.98
C THR A 84 20.16 14.37 -20.27
N ILE A 85 20.83 15.44 -20.73
CA ILE A 85 20.64 16.78 -20.14
C ILE A 85 19.22 17.31 -20.37
N ALA A 86 18.64 17.08 -21.55
CA ALA A 86 17.26 17.47 -21.80
C ALA A 86 16.26 16.75 -20.88
N GLU A 87 16.46 15.46 -20.63
CA GLU A 87 15.61 14.70 -19.69
C GLU A 87 15.80 15.15 -18.24
N MET A 88 17.05 15.35 -17.79
CA MET A 88 17.33 15.88 -16.45
C MET A 88 16.68 17.25 -16.25
N ARG A 89 16.84 18.15 -17.22
CA ARG A 89 16.18 19.46 -17.23
C ARG A 89 14.67 19.31 -17.14
N SER A 90 14.07 18.42 -17.94
CA SER A 90 12.62 18.18 -17.91
C SER A 90 12.14 17.67 -16.55
N ILE A 91 12.95 16.90 -15.82
CA ILE A 91 12.60 16.46 -14.46
C ILE A 91 12.68 17.64 -13.48
N ILE A 92 13.75 18.42 -13.53
CA ILE A 92 14.00 19.55 -12.62
C ILE A 92 12.98 20.69 -12.83
N THR A 93 12.61 21.00 -14.07
CA THR A 93 11.68 22.09 -14.39
C THR A 93 10.23 21.59 -14.59
N GLY A 94 9.98 20.31 -14.35
CA GLY A 94 8.64 19.73 -14.45
C GLY A 94 7.75 20.14 -13.29
N GLU A 95 6.49 19.67 -13.32
CA GLU A 95 5.47 19.97 -12.29
C GLU A 95 5.95 19.65 -10.86
N ASP A 96 6.58 18.49 -10.68
CA ASP A 96 7.12 18.03 -9.39
C ASP A 96 8.55 18.52 -9.11
N GLY A 97 9.10 19.40 -9.96
CA GLY A 97 10.48 19.87 -9.89
C GLY A 97 10.86 20.56 -8.57
N HIS A 98 9.86 21.06 -7.83
CA HIS A 98 10.05 21.66 -6.50
C HIS A 98 10.52 20.67 -5.41
N LEU A 99 10.39 19.35 -5.64
CA LEU A 99 10.96 18.30 -4.78
C LEU A 99 12.40 17.94 -5.16
N VAL A 100 12.89 18.44 -6.30
CA VAL A 100 14.28 18.26 -6.72
C VAL A 100 15.13 19.38 -6.14
N VAL A 101 16.10 19.03 -5.29
CA VAL A 101 16.87 20.02 -4.50
C VAL A 101 18.32 20.19 -4.94
N ALA A 102 18.83 19.30 -5.78
CA ALA A 102 20.19 19.40 -6.33
C ALA A 102 20.34 18.65 -7.65
N VAL A 103 21.33 19.07 -8.45
CA VAL A 103 21.87 18.28 -9.56
C VAL A 103 22.95 17.36 -9.01
N GLY A 104 22.78 16.07 -9.25
CA GLY A 104 23.61 15.00 -8.72
C GLY A 104 22.77 13.77 -8.36
N GLU A 105 23.35 12.64 -8.00
CA GLU A 105 24.77 12.42 -7.82
C GLU A 105 25.51 12.45 -9.16
N CYS A 106 26.50 13.33 -9.25
CA CYS A 106 27.38 13.50 -10.40
C CYS A 106 28.82 13.64 -9.89
N GLY A 107 29.83 13.59 -10.75
CA GLY A 107 31.23 13.72 -10.32
C GLY A 107 32.12 12.68 -10.97
N LEU A 108 33.17 12.24 -10.25
CA LEU A 108 34.24 11.40 -10.78
C LEU A 108 34.58 10.26 -9.83
N ASP A 109 34.74 9.04 -10.36
CA ASP A 109 35.22 7.86 -9.62
C ASP A 109 36.29 7.14 -10.44
N PHE A 110 37.56 7.39 -10.10
CA PHE A 110 38.73 6.77 -10.73
C PHE A 110 39.25 5.54 -9.99
N ASN A 111 38.60 5.15 -8.89
CA ASN A 111 38.93 3.94 -8.15
C ASN A 111 38.32 2.70 -8.82
N ARG A 112 37.05 2.78 -9.22
CA ARG A 112 36.31 1.64 -9.82
C ARG A 112 36.39 1.60 -11.35
N ASP A 113 36.56 2.77 -11.98
CA ASP A 113 36.72 2.93 -13.43
C ASP A 113 35.66 2.14 -14.27
N TYR A 114 34.40 2.07 -13.82
CA TYR A 114 33.31 1.37 -14.55
C TYR A 114 32.86 2.08 -15.85
N SER A 115 33.27 3.33 -16.01
CA SER A 115 33.12 4.13 -17.23
C SER A 115 34.46 4.84 -17.53
N PRO A 116 34.81 5.05 -18.81
CA PRO A 116 36.03 5.76 -19.21
C PRO A 116 36.15 7.16 -18.58
N ARG A 117 37.35 7.55 -18.14
CA ARG A 117 37.58 8.80 -17.40
C ARG A 117 37.21 10.04 -18.21
N ASP A 118 37.47 10.04 -19.51
CA ASP A 118 37.07 11.10 -20.44
C ASP A 118 35.54 11.23 -20.53
N ALA A 119 34.82 10.11 -20.56
CA ALA A 119 33.36 10.10 -20.51
C ALA A 119 32.83 10.62 -19.16
N GLN A 120 33.46 10.25 -18.03
CA GLN A 120 33.11 10.78 -16.72
C GLN A 120 33.31 12.30 -16.64
N VAL A 121 34.49 12.79 -17.06
CA VAL A 121 34.82 14.23 -17.07
C VAL A 121 33.84 15.00 -17.95
N LYS A 122 33.50 14.48 -19.13
CA LYS A 122 32.52 15.10 -20.02
C LYS A 122 31.14 15.15 -19.38
N ALA A 123 30.62 14.02 -18.90
CA ALA A 123 29.31 13.94 -18.28
C ALA A 123 29.21 14.83 -17.02
N PHE A 124 30.28 14.91 -16.23
CA PHE A 124 30.34 15.78 -15.07
C PHE A 124 30.30 17.25 -15.48
N ARG A 125 31.12 17.67 -16.45
CA ARG A 125 31.13 19.05 -16.96
C ARG A 125 29.76 19.48 -17.48
N ASP A 126 29.07 18.61 -18.22
CA ASP A 126 27.74 18.91 -18.78
C ASP A 126 26.68 19.05 -17.68
N GLN A 127 26.75 18.23 -16.62
CA GLN A 127 25.86 18.34 -15.46
C GLN A 127 26.16 19.59 -14.61
N VAL A 128 27.43 19.99 -14.46
CA VAL A 128 27.82 21.24 -13.80
C VAL A 128 27.27 22.44 -14.57
N ALA A 129 27.36 22.43 -15.90
CA ALA A 129 26.79 23.48 -16.74
C ALA A 129 25.26 23.60 -16.55
N LEU A 130 24.55 22.48 -16.52
CA LEU A 130 23.10 22.45 -16.23
C LEU A 130 22.79 23.01 -14.83
N ALA A 131 23.57 22.65 -13.81
CA ALA A 131 23.39 23.14 -12.45
C ALA A 131 23.61 24.66 -12.34
N CYS A 132 24.64 25.18 -13.02
CA CYS A 132 24.89 26.62 -13.13
C CYS A 132 23.72 27.34 -13.81
N GLU A 133 23.21 26.80 -14.91
CA GLU A 133 22.09 27.39 -15.65
C GLU A 133 20.82 27.46 -14.80
N LEU A 134 20.46 26.36 -14.13
CA LEU A 134 19.25 26.26 -13.30
C LEU A 134 19.45 26.83 -11.88
N LYS A 135 20.66 27.29 -11.54
CA LYS A 135 21.05 27.76 -10.20
C LYS A 135 20.73 26.76 -9.09
N MET A 136 20.92 25.48 -9.41
CA MET A 136 20.67 24.35 -8.51
C MET A 136 21.95 23.96 -7.78
N PRO A 137 21.90 23.64 -6.48
CA PRO A 137 23.04 23.09 -5.77
C PRO A 137 23.60 21.82 -6.44
N LEU A 138 24.90 21.57 -6.27
CA LEU A 138 25.59 20.40 -6.80
C LEU A 138 25.84 19.38 -5.68
N PHE A 139 25.38 18.14 -5.92
CA PHE A 139 25.61 16.98 -5.05
C PHE A 139 26.65 16.07 -5.72
N VAL A 140 27.90 16.14 -5.24
CA VAL A 140 29.07 15.69 -6.00
C VAL A 140 29.76 14.51 -5.32
N HIS A 141 29.91 13.41 -6.07
CA HIS A 141 30.69 12.24 -5.71
C HIS A 141 32.14 12.38 -6.20
N GLU A 142 33.06 12.02 -5.33
CA GLU A 142 34.48 11.94 -5.69
C GLU A 142 35.14 10.71 -5.09
N ARG A 143 35.92 10.00 -5.92
CA ARG A 143 36.80 8.92 -5.46
C ARG A 143 38.09 8.88 -6.28
N GLU A 144 39.21 9.16 -5.63
CA GLU A 144 40.55 9.11 -6.23
C GLU A 144 40.67 10.00 -7.49
N ALA A 145 39.90 11.08 -7.55
CA ALA A 145 39.75 11.95 -8.73
C ALA A 145 39.86 13.45 -8.40
N HIS A 146 40.40 13.79 -7.22
CA HIS A 146 40.51 15.15 -6.69
C HIS A 146 41.01 16.19 -7.72
N GLU A 147 42.16 15.96 -8.36
CA GLU A 147 42.76 16.93 -9.28
C GLU A 147 41.87 17.20 -10.50
N ALA A 148 41.32 16.14 -11.10
CA ALA A 148 40.42 16.23 -12.24
C ALA A 148 39.09 16.91 -11.87
N LEU A 149 38.58 16.66 -10.67
CA LEU A 149 37.36 17.30 -10.17
C LEU A 149 37.56 18.82 -10.02
N VAL A 150 38.68 19.22 -9.41
CA VAL A 150 39.07 20.63 -9.28
C VAL A 150 39.21 21.27 -10.67
N GLU A 151 39.87 20.61 -11.62
CA GLU A 151 40.04 21.11 -12.99
C GLU A 151 38.68 21.34 -13.69
N VAL A 152 37.69 20.47 -13.50
CA VAL A 152 36.36 20.65 -14.10
C VAL A 152 35.61 21.83 -13.46
N LEU A 153 35.71 22.01 -12.14
CA LEU A 153 34.94 23.03 -11.41
C LEU A 153 35.58 24.42 -11.41
N GLN A 154 36.91 24.51 -11.49
CA GLN A 154 37.65 25.77 -11.39
C GLN A 154 37.19 26.84 -12.40
N PRO A 155 36.94 26.53 -13.69
CA PRO A 155 36.44 27.54 -14.63
C PRO A 155 35.08 28.14 -14.24
N PHE A 156 34.18 27.35 -13.65
CA PHE A 156 32.87 27.81 -13.18
C PHE A 156 32.98 28.61 -11.88
N LEU A 157 33.98 28.30 -11.06
CA LEU A 157 34.29 29.05 -9.84
C LEU A 157 34.86 30.43 -10.20
N ASP A 158 35.82 30.48 -11.13
CA ASP A 158 36.48 31.71 -11.60
C ASP A 158 35.48 32.66 -12.29
N SER A 159 34.52 32.10 -13.06
CA SER A 159 33.43 32.85 -13.67
C SER A 159 32.32 33.25 -12.69
N ARG A 160 32.38 32.81 -11.43
CA ARG A 160 31.37 33.00 -10.38
C ARG A 160 29.98 32.46 -10.75
N THR A 161 29.92 31.45 -11.62
CA THR A 161 28.67 30.79 -12.01
C THR A 161 28.40 29.52 -11.20
N LEU A 162 29.41 28.97 -10.54
CA LEU A 162 29.30 27.73 -9.77
C LEU A 162 28.29 27.87 -8.61
N PRO A 163 27.24 27.03 -8.54
CA PRO A 163 26.29 27.05 -7.44
C PRO A 163 26.89 26.44 -6.15
N PRO A 164 26.19 26.54 -5.01
CA PRO A 164 26.59 25.82 -3.80
C PRO A 164 26.86 24.35 -4.11
N THR A 165 28.02 23.87 -3.68
CA THR A 165 28.49 22.51 -3.99
C THR A 165 28.78 21.77 -2.68
N VAL A 166 28.31 20.52 -2.58
CA VAL A 166 28.66 19.59 -1.50
C VAL A 166 29.41 18.41 -2.09
N ILE A 167 30.56 18.09 -1.50
CA ILE A 167 31.24 16.82 -1.73
C ILE A 167 30.60 15.82 -0.78
N HIS A 168 29.70 14.99 -1.31
CA HIS A 168 28.99 13.98 -0.51
C HIS A 168 29.90 12.79 -0.26
N CYS A 169 29.66 12.08 0.83
CA CYS A 169 30.35 10.86 1.22
C CYS A 169 31.89 11.01 1.20
N PHE A 170 32.40 12.12 1.74
CA PHE A 170 33.82 12.46 1.69
C PHE A 170 34.68 11.43 2.43
N THR A 171 35.67 10.87 1.74
CA THR A 171 36.67 9.96 2.31
C THR A 171 38.11 10.32 1.93
N GLY A 172 38.34 11.57 1.57
CA GLY A 172 39.62 12.06 1.08
C GLY A 172 40.67 12.30 2.18
N GLN A 173 41.73 13.00 1.80
CA GLN A 173 42.85 13.40 2.66
C GLN A 173 42.78 14.89 3.06
N GLU A 174 43.64 15.31 3.98
CA GLU A 174 43.62 16.68 4.56
C GLU A 174 43.87 17.78 3.52
N SER A 175 44.74 17.52 2.55
CA SER A 175 45.00 18.43 1.43
C SER A 175 43.76 18.66 0.57
N GLU A 176 42.99 17.61 0.32
CA GLU A 176 41.79 17.63 -0.51
C GLU A 176 40.65 18.34 0.23
N LEU A 177 40.47 18.03 1.52
CA LEU A 177 39.53 18.73 2.40
C LEU A 177 39.79 20.23 2.40
N ARG A 178 41.04 20.65 2.65
CA ARG A 178 41.41 22.07 2.66
C ARG A 178 41.13 22.73 1.32
N LYS A 179 41.49 22.08 0.20
CA LYS A 179 41.23 22.61 -1.13
C LYS A 179 39.73 22.80 -1.40
N TYR A 180 38.89 21.85 -1.01
CA TYR A 180 37.43 21.98 -1.15
C TYR A 180 36.85 23.10 -0.27
N LEU A 181 37.37 23.27 0.95
CA LEU A 181 36.99 24.39 1.82
C LEU A 181 37.43 25.74 1.26
N ASP A 182 38.63 25.84 0.69
CA ASP A 182 39.12 27.05 0.01
C ASP A 182 38.26 27.43 -1.20
N MET A 183 37.68 26.43 -1.89
CA MET A 183 36.70 26.61 -2.96
C MET A 183 35.28 26.93 -2.45
N GLY A 184 35.08 26.92 -1.13
CA GLY A 184 33.81 27.27 -0.47
C GLY A 184 32.78 26.14 -0.44
N PHE A 185 33.20 24.88 -0.61
CA PHE A 185 32.30 23.74 -0.66
C PHE A 185 31.86 23.27 0.73
N TYR A 186 30.73 22.58 0.77
CA TYR A 186 30.29 21.81 1.94
C TYR A 186 30.83 20.39 1.87
N ILE A 187 30.94 19.75 3.03
CA ILE A 187 31.47 18.38 3.18
C ILE A 187 30.38 17.51 3.82
N GLY A 188 29.96 16.47 3.10
CA GLY A 188 29.05 15.43 3.59
C GLY A 188 29.83 14.28 4.22
N LEU A 189 29.50 13.93 5.46
CA LEU A 189 30.12 12.83 6.20
C LEU A 189 29.12 11.72 6.52
N THR A 190 29.56 10.48 6.35
CA THR A 190 28.74 9.27 6.57
C THR A 190 29.18 8.46 7.78
N GLY A 191 28.52 7.31 8.00
CA GLY A 191 28.98 6.29 8.95
C GLY A 191 30.40 5.74 8.68
N PHE A 192 31.02 6.07 7.54
CA PHE A 192 32.44 5.78 7.28
C PHE A 192 33.35 6.32 8.38
N LEU A 193 33.06 7.50 8.93
CA LEU A 193 33.80 8.14 10.02
C LEU A 193 33.82 7.28 11.30
N CYS A 194 32.78 6.45 11.50
CA CYS A 194 32.64 5.60 12.67
C CYS A 194 33.55 4.36 12.59
N MET A 195 33.95 3.95 11.38
CA MET A 195 34.66 2.70 11.12
C MET A 195 36.11 2.77 11.62
N GLU A 196 36.43 2.05 12.69
CA GLU A 196 37.81 1.96 13.19
C GLU A 196 38.75 1.36 12.13
N SER A 197 39.97 1.90 12.04
CA SER A 197 40.99 1.75 10.98
C SER A 197 40.71 2.42 9.63
N ARG A 198 39.52 2.25 9.03
CA ARG A 198 39.22 2.80 7.68
C ARG A 198 38.82 4.27 7.70
N GLY A 199 38.00 4.68 8.66
CA GLY A 199 37.52 6.05 8.82
C GLY A 199 38.45 6.96 9.62
N LEU A 200 39.54 6.43 10.16
CA LEU A 200 40.40 7.14 11.11
C LEU A 200 41.00 8.42 10.50
N VAL A 201 41.38 8.38 9.22
CA VAL A 201 41.90 9.55 8.50
C VAL A 201 40.86 10.67 8.50
N VAL A 202 39.63 10.38 8.08
CA VAL A 202 38.52 11.35 8.07
C VAL A 202 38.20 11.84 9.48
N LYS A 203 38.12 10.92 10.45
CA LYS A 203 37.83 11.23 11.86
C LYS A 203 38.86 12.20 12.47
N ASN A 204 40.14 12.03 12.16
CA ASN A 204 41.22 12.90 12.65
C ASN A 204 41.20 14.30 12.01
N MET A 205 40.52 14.47 10.86
CA MET A 205 40.38 15.76 10.20
C MET A 205 39.16 16.54 10.67
N VAL A 206 38.16 15.89 11.29
CA VAL A 206 36.92 16.54 11.76
C VAL A 206 37.18 17.82 12.57
N PRO A 207 38.12 17.88 13.54
CA PRO A 207 38.37 19.13 14.29
C PRO A 207 38.82 20.32 13.44
N ARG A 208 39.27 20.09 12.21
CA ARG A 208 39.71 21.12 11.25
C ARG A 208 38.63 21.53 10.26
N LEU A 209 37.53 20.78 10.18
CA LEU A 209 36.38 21.09 9.33
C LEU A 209 35.52 22.15 10.04
N PRO A 210 35.29 23.33 9.44
CA PRO A 210 34.34 24.29 9.99
C PRO A 210 32.94 23.67 10.06
N ILE A 211 32.32 23.70 11.24
CA ILE A 211 31.02 23.04 11.47
C ILE A 211 29.90 23.66 10.63
N ASP A 212 30.00 24.92 10.23
CA ASP A 212 29.09 25.63 9.31
C ASP A 212 29.23 25.18 7.84
N ARG A 213 30.22 24.33 7.55
CA ARG A 213 30.46 23.68 6.25
C ARG A 213 30.19 22.17 6.26
N LEU A 214 29.78 21.62 7.41
CA LEU A 214 29.50 20.20 7.58
C LEU A 214 28.03 19.88 7.32
N MET A 215 27.78 18.76 6.64
CA MET A 215 26.49 18.07 6.59
C MET A 215 26.68 16.58 6.87
N ILE A 216 25.59 15.90 7.24
CA ILE A 216 25.61 14.48 7.59
C ILE A 216 24.67 13.69 6.69
N GLU A 217 25.07 12.45 6.40
CA GLU A 217 24.26 11.53 5.60
C GLU A 217 24.51 10.08 5.98
N THR A 218 23.63 9.19 5.51
CA THR A 218 23.79 7.75 5.73
C THR A 218 24.38 7.02 4.54
N ASP A 219 24.21 7.56 3.33
CA ASP A 219 24.47 6.86 2.07
C ASP A 219 23.85 5.43 2.10
N ALA A 220 22.67 5.33 2.70
CA ALA A 220 21.98 4.07 2.92
C ALA A 220 21.63 3.43 1.56
N PRO A 221 21.84 2.11 1.36
CA PRO A 221 22.06 1.07 2.36
C PRO A 221 23.53 0.76 2.71
N TYR A 222 24.51 1.57 2.26
CA TYR A 222 25.91 1.16 2.21
C TYR A 222 26.71 1.46 3.48
N MET A 223 26.80 2.73 3.90
CA MET A 223 27.78 3.20 4.90
C MET A 223 27.35 2.97 6.35
N TYR A 224 27.01 1.71 6.70
CA TYR A 224 26.57 1.34 8.04
C TYR A 224 27.62 1.71 9.11
N PRO A 225 27.27 2.53 10.13
CA PRO A 225 28.22 2.94 11.16
C PRO A 225 28.51 1.80 12.15
N TYR A 226 29.79 1.59 12.48
CA TYR A 226 30.20 0.64 13.53
C TYR A 226 31.53 1.08 14.17
N SER A 227 31.61 1.06 15.50
CA SER A 227 32.81 1.48 16.24
C SER A 227 33.68 0.33 16.73
N GLU A 228 33.18 -0.90 16.96
CA GLU A 228 33.99 -2.01 17.48
C GLU A 228 33.63 -3.36 16.83
N GLY A 229 34.64 -4.14 16.44
CA GLY A 229 34.50 -5.52 15.94
C GLY A 229 34.35 -5.66 14.41
N ARG A 230 34.28 -6.91 13.93
CA ARG A 230 34.02 -7.20 12.50
C ARG A 230 32.62 -6.73 12.12
N GLN A 231 32.48 -6.07 10.97
CA GLN A 231 31.18 -5.71 10.38
C GLN A 231 30.21 -6.88 10.56
N LYS A 232 29.06 -6.65 11.22
CA LYS A 232 28.00 -7.66 11.30
C LYS A 232 27.67 -8.07 9.86
N LYS A 233 27.90 -9.34 9.49
CA LYS A 233 27.59 -9.85 8.15
C LYS A 233 26.15 -9.45 7.81
N ARG A 234 25.96 -8.68 6.73
CA ARG A 234 24.66 -8.20 6.22
C ARG A 234 23.99 -7.06 7.02
N ALA A 235 24.73 -6.23 7.77
CA ALA A 235 24.16 -5.00 8.30
C ALA A 235 23.81 -4.02 7.16
N ARG A 236 22.54 -3.64 7.07
CA ARG A 236 22.00 -2.67 6.10
C ARG A 236 21.94 -1.31 6.79
N CYS A 237 22.60 -0.29 6.22
CA CYS A 237 22.47 1.08 6.68
C CYS A 237 21.04 1.59 6.42
N GLU A 238 20.48 2.34 7.37
CA GLU A 238 19.17 2.98 7.27
C GLU A 238 19.30 4.46 7.64
N PRO A 239 18.41 5.35 7.17
CA PRO A 239 18.45 6.79 7.49
C PRO A 239 18.51 7.11 9.00
N LYS A 240 17.90 6.26 9.85
CA LYS A 240 17.98 6.38 11.32
C LYS A 240 19.42 6.37 11.87
N ASP A 241 20.35 5.75 11.13
CA ASP A 241 21.73 5.54 11.57
C ASP A 241 22.56 6.84 11.48
N VAL A 242 22.00 7.93 10.91
CA VAL A 242 22.61 9.26 10.90
C VAL A 242 22.86 9.79 12.33
N ALA A 243 22.06 9.34 13.31
CA ALA A 243 22.27 9.67 14.72
C ALA A 243 23.64 9.19 15.23
N ALA A 244 24.16 8.07 14.74
CA ALA A 244 25.49 7.57 15.11
C ALA A 244 26.63 8.42 14.50
N VAL A 245 26.38 8.99 13.32
CA VAL A 245 27.29 9.95 12.66
C VAL A 245 27.38 11.21 13.52
N ALA A 246 26.23 11.80 13.88
CA ALA A 246 26.15 12.97 14.75
C ALA A 246 26.83 12.75 16.11
N GLN A 247 26.60 11.59 16.74
CA GLN A 247 27.26 11.22 17.98
C GLN A 247 28.79 11.16 17.86
N THR A 248 29.31 10.61 16.77
CA THR A 248 30.75 10.51 16.57
C THR A 248 31.36 11.89 16.34
N LEU A 249 30.68 12.75 15.57
CA LEU A 249 31.09 14.14 15.34
C LEU A 249 31.10 14.97 16.63
N ALA A 250 30.09 14.82 17.49
CA ALA A 250 30.02 15.50 18.77
C ALA A 250 31.27 15.23 19.62
N ARG A 251 31.70 13.96 19.67
CA ARG A 251 32.95 13.56 20.35
C ARG A 251 34.20 14.14 19.71
N CYS A 252 34.25 14.21 18.38
CA CYS A 252 35.38 14.76 17.65
C CYS A 252 35.53 16.28 17.84
N TYR A 253 34.43 17.02 17.84
CA TYR A 253 34.43 18.48 18.05
C TYR A 253 34.51 18.87 19.53
N GLY A 254 34.15 17.98 20.45
CA GLY A 254 34.04 18.31 21.88
C GLY A 254 32.81 19.15 22.21
N ILE A 255 31.74 19.00 21.43
CA ILE A 255 30.45 19.70 21.58
C ILE A 255 29.31 18.69 21.77
N THR A 256 28.09 19.16 21.99
CA THR A 256 26.94 18.29 22.21
C THR A 256 26.38 17.70 20.90
N GLU A 257 25.71 16.53 21.00
CA GLU A 257 24.99 15.95 19.85
C GLU A 257 23.90 16.88 19.31
N ASP A 258 23.28 17.68 20.19
CA ASP A 258 22.23 18.64 19.83
C ASP A 258 22.80 19.80 19.01
N GLU A 259 23.98 20.31 19.36
CA GLU A 259 24.68 21.35 18.57
C GLU A 259 25.06 20.83 17.18
N VAL A 260 25.59 19.60 17.09
CA VAL A 260 25.89 18.97 15.79
C VAL A 260 24.60 18.83 14.97
N ALA A 261 23.54 18.27 15.56
CA ALA A 261 22.25 18.10 14.89
C ALA A 261 21.71 19.43 14.37
N HIS A 262 21.67 20.45 15.22
CA HIS A 262 21.20 21.78 14.87
C HIS A 262 22.01 22.40 13.74
N THR A 263 23.34 22.48 13.87
CA THR A 263 24.18 23.16 12.86
C THR A 263 24.16 22.44 11.52
N THR A 264 24.23 21.10 11.51
CA THR A 264 24.23 20.33 10.26
C THR A 264 22.86 20.36 9.56
N THR A 265 21.76 20.35 10.32
CA THR A 265 20.40 20.55 9.79
C THR A 265 20.24 21.94 9.18
N GLU A 266 20.69 23.00 9.85
CA GLU A 266 20.62 24.37 9.33
C GLU A 266 21.49 24.56 8.07
N ASN A 267 22.68 23.95 8.04
CA ASN A 267 23.52 23.94 6.83
C ASN A 267 22.79 23.27 5.67
N ALA A 268 22.17 22.10 5.89
CA ALA A 268 21.44 21.38 4.85
C ALA A 268 20.21 22.17 4.37
N ARG A 269 19.43 22.77 5.28
CA ARG A 269 18.28 23.62 4.94
C ARG A 269 18.71 24.82 4.09
N ARG A 270 19.79 25.51 4.48
CA ARG A 270 20.34 26.64 3.72
C ARG A 270 20.85 26.21 2.34
N PHE A 271 21.53 25.07 2.25
CA PHE A 271 22.11 24.58 1.02
C PHE A 271 21.05 24.14 0.00
N PHE A 272 20.12 23.29 0.43
CA PHE A 272 19.05 22.74 -0.41
C PHE A 272 17.83 23.66 -0.52
N ARG A 273 17.83 24.80 0.20
CA ARG A 273 16.72 25.77 0.25
C ARG A 273 15.41 25.13 0.75
N LEU A 274 15.51 24.27 1.76
CA LEU A 274 14.38 23.60 2.39
C LEU A 274 13.61 24.63 3.24
N ARG A 275 12.32 24.87 2.96
CA ARG A 275 11.50 25.81 3.74
C ARG A 275 10.94 25.12 4.98
N ASP A 276 10.94 25.81 6.12
CA ASP A 276 10.24 25.37 7.31
C ASP A 276 8.72 25.48 7.09
N GLN A 277 7.98 24.39 7.32
CA GLN A 277 6.51 24.36 7.25
C GLN A 277 5.83 24.88 8.52
N GLN A 278 6.51 25.72 9.31
CA GLN A 278 5.92 26.37 10.47
C GLN A 278 6.11 27.89 10.33
N GLU A 279 4.98 28.60 10.44
CA GLU A 279 4.86 30.07 10.42
C GLU A 279 4.98 30.77 9.06
N SER A 280 3.90 30.68 8.27
CA SER A 280 3.24 31.89 7.72
C SER A 280 1.98 31.47 6.98
N GLY A 281 0.83 31.63 7.64
CA GLY A 281 -0.40 31.83 6.92
C GLY A 281 -0.32 33.16 6.19
N GLU A 282 -0.16 33.11 4.87
CA GLU A 282 -0.69 34.15 4.00
C GLU A 282 -0.83 33.62 2.57
N LYS A 283 -2.01 33.90 2.03
CA LYS A 283 -2.53 33.43 0.75
C LYS A 283 -1.70 34.00 -0.39
N THR A 284 -1.27 33.15 -1.32
CA THR A 284 -1.31 33.53 -2.73
C THR A 284 -1.56 32.30 -3.58
N GLU A 285 -2.75 32.30 -4.19
CA GLU A 285 -3.27 31.29 -5.08
C GLU A 285 -2.44 31.20 -6.37
N SER A 286 -2.19 29.97 -6.83
CA SER A 286 -2.19 29.68 -8.26
C SER A 286 -3.10 28.49 -8.49
N GLN A 287 -4.27 28.80 -9.05
CA GLN A 287 -5.40 27.91 -9.25
C GLN A 287 -5.09 26.82 -10.28
N ALA A 288 -5.13 25.58 -9.81
CA ALA A 288 -5.61 24.41 -10.56
C ALA A 288 -6.19 23.41 -9.54
N GLU A 289 -7.43 23.69 -9.13
CA GLU A 289 -8.42 22.77 -8.52
C GLU A 289 -7.91 21.73 -7.50
N ASN A 290 -7.46 22.20 -6.34
CA ASN A 290 -7.71 21.51 -5.07
C ASN A 290 -8.74 22.35 -4.31
N GLN A 291 -10.02 22.19 -4.63
CA GLN A 291 -11.05 22.54 -3.67
C GLN A 291 -10.94 21.50 -2.54
N GLU A 292 -10.35 21.87 -1.42
CA GLU A 292 -10.64 21.20 -0.16
C GLU A 292 -12.15 21.39 0.06
N ILE A 293 -12.92 20.37 -0.28
CA ILE A 293 -14.34 20.37 0.00
C ILE A 293 -14.47 20.34 1.53
N GLU A 294 -14.99 21.42 2.10
CA GLU A 294 -15.23 21.55 3.53
C GLU A 294 -16.06 20.34 4.02
N GLY A 295 -15.52 19.59 4.99
CA GLY A 295 -16.11 18.34 5.48
C GLY A 295 -15.69 17.07 4.71
N SER A 296 -14.71 17.13 3.81
CA SER A 296 -14.18 15.95 3.12
C SER A 296 -13.26 15.10 3.99
N ILE A 297 -13.45 13.78 3.93
CA ILE A 297 -12.60 12.79 4.59
C ILE A 297 -11.56 12.32 3.59
N VAL A 298 -10.28 12.60 3.87
CA VAL A 298 -9.16 12.25 3.00
C VAL A 298 -8.52 10.95 3.48
N LEU A 299 -8.49 9.95 2.62
CA LEU A 299 -7.91 8.62 2.87
C LEU A 299 -6.73 8.37 1.93
N ASN A 300 -5.72 7.66 2.43
CA ASN A 300 -4.62 7.18 1.61
C ASN A 300 -4.88 5.74 1.18
N GLY A 301 -5.10 5.53 -0.11
CA GLY A 301 -5.35 4.23 -0.72
C GLY A 301 -4.13 3.29 -0.79
N GLY A 302 -3.00 3.69 -0.21
CA GLY A 302 -1.85 2.83 0.06
C GLY A 302 -1.87 2.19 1.45
N ASP A 303 -2.65 2.71 2.39
CA ASP A 303 -2.72 2.21 3.77
C ASP A 303 -3.40 0.83 3.85
N GLY A 304 -3.22 0.13 4.98
CA GLY A 304 -3.81 -1.18 5.23
C GLY A 304 -3.40 -2.25 4.20
N GLU A 305 -4.38 -2.96 3.61
CA GLU A 305 -4.14 -4.00 2.59
C GLU A 305 -3.71 -3.49 1.21
N GLY A 306 -3.58 -2.16 1.04
CA GLY A 306 -3.20 -1.54 -0.21
C GLY A 306 -4.35 -1.38 -1.20
N GLY A 307 -5.49 -0.84 -0.73
CA GLY A 307 -6.38 0.05 -1.48
C GLY A 307 -7.69 -0.51 -2.03
N GLY A 308 -7.77 -1.81 -2.28
CA GLY A 308 -8.96 -2.40 -2.92
C GLY A 308 -10.20 -2.37 -2.03
N GLN A 309 -10.08 -2.87 -0.80
CA GLN A 309 -11.17 -2.91 0.16
C GLN A 309 -11.43 -1.53 0.74
N LEU A 310 -10.36 -0.76 0.99
CA LEU A 310 -10.48 0.65 1.39
C LEU A 310 -11.43 1.43 0.48
N LEU A 311 -11.24 1.36 -0.84
CA LEU A 311 -12.10 2.07 -1.79
C LEU A 311 -13.57 1.67 -1.68
N ARG A 312 -13.86 0.37 -1.52
CA ARG A 312 -15.24 -0.13 -1.47
C ARG A 312 -15.96 0.31 -0.21
N ILE A 313 -15.30 0.18 0.94
CA ILE A 313 -15.85 0.59 2.23
C ILE A 313 -16.01 2.12 2.25
N ALA A 314 -14.99 2.84 1.78
CA ALA A 314 -14.97 4.29 1.81
C ALA A 314 -16.10 4.92 0.98
N THR A 315 -16.25 4.49 -0.28
CA THR A 315 -17.32 5.04 -1.14
C THR A 315 -18.71 4.60 -0.69
N ALA A 316 -18.86 3.36 -0.21
CA ALA A 316 -20.14 2.87 0.30
C ALA A 316 -20.60 3.66 1.53
N LEU A 317 -19.71 3.85 2.52
CA LEU A 317 -20.03 4.62 3.72
C LEU A 317 -20.19 6.11 3.42
N ALA A 318 -19.42 6.69 2.50
CA ALA A 318 -19.65 8.07 2.07
C ALA A 318 -21.03 8.25 1.45
N ALA A 319 -21.48 7.32 0.60
CA ALA A 319 -22.84 7.31 0.06
C ALA A 319 -23.91 7.22 1.17
N VAL A 320 -23.74 6.29 2.11
CA VAL A 320 -24.71 6.09 3.19
C VAL A 320 -24.77 7.32 4.10
N THR A 321 -23.62 7.85 4.52
CA THR A 321 -23.50 8.95 5.49
C THR A 321 -23.57 10.35 4.88
N ARG A 322 -23.76 10.45 3.55
CA ARG A 322 -23.79 11.70 2.76
C ARG A 322 -22.56 12.59 2.97
N ARG A 323 -21.39 11.97 2.94
CA ARG A 323 -20.10 12.65 3.13
C ARG A 323 -19.31 12.74 1.82
N VAL A 324 -18.31 13.60 1.82
CA VAL A 324 -17.31 13.63 0.75
C VAL A 324 -16.13 12.79 1.19
N VAL A 325 -15.69 11.88 0.33
CA VAL A 325 -14.47 11.12 0.55
C VAL A 325 -13.52 11.28 -0.62
N ARG A 326 -12.26 11.60 -0.32
CA ARG A 326 -11.18 11.62 -1.28
C ARG A 326 -10.20 10.52 -0.94
N VAL A 327 -9.88 9.66 -1.91
CA VAL A 327 -8.88 8.61 -1.77
C VAL A 327 -7.74 8.89 -2.73
N HIS A 328 -6.59 9.29 -2.20
CA HIS A 328 -5.36 9.49 -2.97
C HIS A 328 -4.42 8.29 -2.85
N SER A 329 -3.32 8.26 -3.60
CA SER A 329 -2.33 7.16 -3.55
C SER A 329 -2.93 5.76 -3.72
N ILE A 330 -3.99 5.63 -4.51
CA ILE A 330 -4.72 4.36 -4.71
C ILE A 330 -3.76 3.25 -5.13
N ARG A 331 -3.66 2.19 -4.31
CA ARG A 331 -2.83 1.00 -4.57
C ARG A 331 -1.34 1.33 -4.76
N ALA A 332 -0.83 2.38 -4.11
CA ALA A 332 0.57 2.81 -4.21
C ALA A 332 1.57 1.66 -3.91
N ASN A 333 1.22 0.78 -2.96
CA ASN A 333 2.06 -0.36 -2.55
C ASN A 333 1.94 -1.61 -3.46
N ARG A 334 1.18 -1.55 -4.56
CA ARG A 334 1.02 -2.67 -5.50
C ARG A 334 1.89 -2.46 -6.74
N LYS A 335 2.39 -3.56 -7.32
CA LYS A 335 3.21 -3.55 -8.57
C LYS A 335 2.63 -2.68 -9.69
N ALA A 336 1.30 -2.58 -9.76
CA ALA A 336 0.60 -1.75 -10.71
C ALA A 336 -0.35 -0.82 -9.92
N PRO A 337 0.04 0.44 -9.64
CA PRO A 337 -0.75 1.37 -8.82
C PRO A 337 -1.99 1.91 -9.55
N GLY A 338 -2.86 2.61 -8.83
CA GLY A 338 -4.09 3.21 -9.35
C GLY A 338 -5.27 2.24 -9.51
N LEU A 339 -6.42 2.83 -9.84
CA LEU A 339 -7.69 2.14 -10.06
C LEU A 339 -7.57 1.05 -11.14
N ARG A 340 -8.25 -0.08 -10.90
CA ARG A 340 -8.35 -1.19 -11.85
C ARG A 340 -9.80 -1.35 -12.26
N SER A 341 -10.03 -2.12 -13.32
CA SER A 341 -11.37 -2.41 -13.86
C SER A 341 -12.38 -2.76 -12.76
N GLN A 342 -12.02 -3.68 -11.86
CA GLN A 342 -12.90 -4.09 -10.76
C GLN A 342 -13.20 -2.95 -9.78
N HIS A 343 -12.21 -2.13 -9.41
CA HIS A 343 -12.42 -0.99 -8.51
C HIS A 343 -13.38 0.01 -9.17
N LEU A 344 -13.09 0.37 -10.42
CA LEU A 344 -13.88 1.32 -11.18
C LEU A 344 -15.34 0.86 -11.31
N SER A 345 -15.58 -0.39 -11.73
CA SER A 345 -16.92 -0.97 -11.82
C SER A 345 -17.67 -0.93 -10.49
N THR A 346 -16.98 -1.14 -9.36
CA THR A 346 -17.62 -1.11 -8.03
C THR A 346 -17.97 0.32 -7.61
N ILE A 347 -17.06 1.27 -7.84
CA ILE A 347 -17.24 2.68 -7.46
C ILE A 347 -18.32 3.35 -8.32
N GLU A 348 -18.30 3.10 -9.64
CA GLU A 348 -19.34 3.56 -10.56
C GLU A 348 -20.72 3.01 -10.15
N LEU A 349 -20.78 1.75 -9.74
CA LEU A 349 -22.01 1.13 -9.24
C LEU A 349 -22.49 1.80 -7.94
N VAL A 350 -21.60 2.05 -6.98
CA VAL A 350 -21.92 2.74 -5.73
C VAL A 350 -22.44 4.16 -5.99
N ALA A 351 -21.81 4.91 -6.89
CA ALA A 351 -22.27 6.25 -7.26
C ALA A 351 -23.66 6.20 -7.92
N ALA A 352 -23.90 5.25 -8.83
CA ALA A 352 -25.22 5.05 -9.44
C ALA A 352 -26.29 4.71 -8.38
N LEU A 353 -25.98 3.82 -7.43
CA LEU A 353 -26.87 3.45 -6.33
C LEU A 353 -27.11 4.60 -5.33
N SER A 354 -26.20 5.58 -5.25
CA SER A 354 -26.33 6.69 -4.31
C SER A 354 -27.41 7.70 -4.70
N ALA A 355 -27.76 7.79 -6.00
CA ALA A 355 -28.69 8.75 -6.58
C ALA A 355 -28.35 10.22 -6.18
N GLY A 356 -27.32 10.78 -6.83
CA GLY A 356 -26.86 12.15 -6.60
C GLY A 356 -25.40 12.28 -6.15
N GLY A 357 -24.67 11.16 -6.00
CA GLY A 357 -23.24 11.19 -5.73
C GLY A 357 -22.41 11.44 -7.00
N GLU A 358 -21.43 12.34 -6.90
CA GLU A 358 -20.56 12.75 -8.00
C GLU A 358 -19.16 12.17 -7.85
N LEU A 359 -18.63 11.61 -8.94
CA LEU A 359 -17.29 11.03 -8.99
C LEU A 359 -16.34 11.93 -9.79
N SER A 360 -15.22 12.28 -9.17
CA SER A 360 -14.08 12.90 -9.85
C SER A 360 -12.86 11.97 -9.75
N GLY A 361 -12.08 11.87 -10.83
CA GLY A 361 -10.91 10.98 -10.87
C GLY A 361 -11.20 9.48 -11.09
N ALA A 362 -12.47 9.09 -11.32
CA ALA A 362 -12.87 7.70 -11.58
C ALA A 362 -12.47 7.23 -12.99
N ARG A 363 -11.17 6.99 -13.21
CA ARG A 363 -10.62 6.42 -14.47
C ARG A 363 -9.58 5.34 -14.19
N LEU A 364 -9.39 4.44 -15.15
CA LEU A 364 -8.37 3.39 -15.03
C LEU A 364 -6.98 4.00 -14.75
N ASN A 365 -6.24 3.36 -13.85
CA ASN A 365 -4.94 3.79 -13.33
C ASN A 365 -4.94 5.11 -12.54
N SER A 366 -6.09 5.75 -12.31
CA SER A 366 -6.13 6.94 -11.45
C SER A 366 -5.63 6.59 -10.05
N THR A 367 -4.71 7.40 -9.53
CA THR A 367 -4.20 7.31 -8.16
C THR A 367 -4.99 8.17 -7.20
N ASP A 368 -5.91 9.00 -7.70
CA ASP A 368 -6.74 9.90 -6.92
C ASP A 368 -8.20 9.76 -7.36
N LEU A 369 -9.11 9.75 -6.38
CA LEU A 369 -10.54 9.62 -6.57
C LEU A 369 -11.23 10.48 -5.52
N THR A 370 -12.15 11.32 -5.93
CA THR A 370 -13.09 11.98 -5.01
C THR A 370 -14.49 11.49 -5.31
N PHE A 371 -15.22 11.13 -4.26
CA PHE A 371 -16.64 10.84 -4.31
C PHE A 371 -17.36 11.81 -3.38
N ASP A 372 -18.08 12.76 -3.98
CA ASP A 372 -18.93 13.70 -3.27
C ASP A 372 -20.35 13.14 -3.19
N ALA A 373 -20.72 12.64 -2.01
CA ALA A 373 -22.04 12.08 -1.78
C ALA A 373 -22.95 12.97 -0.94
N ARG A 374 -22.66 14.27 -0.79
CA ARG A 374 -23.52 15.19 -0.01
C ARG A 374 -24.96 15.25 -0.54
N SER A 375 -25.09 15.15 -1.87
CA SER A 375 -26.37 15.13 -2.58
C SER A 375 -26.95 13.72 -2.73
N ALA A 376 -26.34 12.67 -2.16
CA ALA A 376 -26.83 11.30 -2.29
C ALA A 376 -28.19 11.16 -1.59
N LEU A 377 -29.24 10.98 -2.38
CA LEU A 377 -30.58 10.88 -1.84
C LEU A 377 -30.87 9.49 -1.30
N LEU A 378 -30.33 8.43 -1.91
CA LEU A 378 -30.69 7.02 -1.67
C LEU A 378 -32.17 6.69 -1.97
N SER A 379 -32.90 7.64 -2.57
CA SER A 379 -34.27 7.46 -3.02
C SER A 379 -34.29 6.80 -4.40
N ALA A 380 -35.19 5.83 -4.58
CA ALA A 380 -35.37 5.10 -5.84
C ALA A 380 -36.73 5.43 -6.46
N SER A 381 -36.81 5.34 -7.79
CA SER A 381 -38.09 5.01 -8.42
C SER A 381 -38.45 3.55 -8.08
N LYS A 382 -39.73 3.27 -7.81
CA LYS A 382 -40.17 1.94 -7.33
C LYS A 382 -39.86 0.87 -8.40
N GLY A 383 -39.04 -0.14 -8.06
CA GLY A 383 -38.68 -1.24 -8.97
C GLY A 383 -37.44 -1.01 -9.84
N GLU A 384 -36.57 -0.05 -9.49
CA GLU A 384 -35.34 0.23 -10.22
C GLU A 384 -34.34 -0.95 -10.16
N ALA A 385 -33.87 -1.38 -11.33
CA ALA A 385 -32.86 -2.42 -11.48
C ALA A 385 -31.52 -1.82 -11.92
N PHE A 386 -30.45 -2.11 -11.18
CA PHE A 386 -29.10 -1.65 -11.47
C PHE A 386 -28.28 -2.76 -12.11
N ASN A 387 -27.35 -2.40 -12.98
CA ASN A 387 -26.46 -3.35 -13.65
C ASN A 387 -25.01 -3.03 -13.31
N GLY A 388 -24.29 -4.01 -12.75
CA GLY A 388 -22.85 -3.93 -12.51
C GLY A 388 -22.12 -4.98 -13.36
N ALA A 389 -21.15 -4.56 -14.17
CA ALA A 389 -20.38 -5.47 -14.99
C ALA A 389 -18.88 -5.18 -14.87
N SER A 390 -18.09 -6.22 -14.56
CA SER A 390 -16.64 -6.12 -14.58
C SER A 390 -16.09 -6.30 -16.00
N ARG A 391 -15.26 -5.36 -16.46
CA ARG A 391 -14.64 -5.40 -17.80
C ARG A 391 -13.61 -6.53 -18.01
N THR A 392 -13.04 -7.10 -16.94
CA THR A 392 -11.94 -8.10 -17.03
C THR A 392 -12.15 -9.38 -16.21
N GLY A 393 -13.40 -9.83 -16.02
CA GLY A 393 -13.68 -11.01 -15.20
C GLY A 393 -13.38 -10.85 -13.69
N GLY A 394 -13.28 -9.62 -13.19
CA GLY A 394 -13.20 -9.29 -11.77
C GLY A 394 -14.41 -9.84 -10.99
N SER A 395 -14.21 -10.01 -9.68
CA SER A 395 -15.17 -10.71 -8.83
C SER A 395 -16.44 -9.89 -8.59
N ILE A 396 -17.58 -10.56 -8.74
CA ILE A 396 -18.92 -10.07 -8.41
C ILE A 396 -19.06 -9.86 -6.89
N SER A 397 -18.48 -10.74 -6.08
CA SER A 397 -18.55 -10.65 -4.63
C SER A 397 -17.97 -9.36 -4.08
N LEU A 398 -16.86 -8.86 -4.65
CA LEU A 398 -16.32 -7.55 -4.25
C LEU A 398 -17.20 -6.39 -4.71
N MET A 399 -17.84 -6.47 -5.89
CA MET A 399 -18.83 -5.46 -6.31
C MET A 399 -20.02 -5.44 -5.34
N LEU A 400 -20.53 -6.62 -4.95
CA LEU A 400 -21.60 -6.76 -3.98
C LEU A 400 -21.19 -6.23 -2.59
N GLN A 401 -19.97 -6.52 -2.13
CA GLN A 401 -19.43 -6.01 -0.87
C GLN A 401 -19.48 -4.47 -0.79
N GLY A 402 -19.14 -3.78 -1.89
CA GLY A 402 -19.23 -2.30 -1.96
C GLY A 402 -20.67 -1.79 -2.10
N ALA A 403 -21.54 -2.52 -2.79
CA ALA A 403 -22.92 -2.10 -3.04
C ALA A 403 -23.85 -2.34 -1.84
N LEU A 404 -23.60 -3.38 -1.03
CA LEU A 404 -24.54 -3.86 -0.01
C LEU A 404 -24.89 -2.82 1.07
N PRO A 405 -23.93 -2.02 1.61
CA PRO A 405 -24.29 -0.95 2.55
C PRO A 405 -25.22 0.08 1.92
N VAL A 406 -24.99 0.47 0.66
CA VAL A 406 -25.86 1.44 -0.02
C VAL A 406 -27.25 0.85 -0.27
N LEU A 407 -27.32 -0.41 -0.72
CA LEU A 407 -28.58 -1.11 -0.95
C LEU A 407 -29.43 -1.25 0.31
N ALA A 408 -28.81 -1.50 1.47
CA ALA A 408 -29.50 -1.65 2.75
C ALA A 408 -30.29 -0.39 3.16
N PHE A 409 -29.77 0.80 2.85
CA PHE A 409 -30.31 2.10 3.28
C PHE A 409 -31.09 2.86 2.18
N ARG A 410 -31.35 2.23 1.02
CA ARG A 410 -32.26 2.79 0.00
C ARG A 410 -33.71 2.67 0.43
N ASP A 411 -34.58 3.57 -0.04
CA ASP A 411 -36.01 3.61 0.38
C ASP A 411 -36.83 2.39 -0.04
N ASN A 412 -36.48 1.79 -1.18
CA ASN A 412 -37.22 0.70 -1.79
C ASN A 412 -36.30 -0.49 -1.98
N SER A 413 -36.90 -1.69 -1.99
CA SER A 413 -36.17 -2.88 -2.43
C SER A 413 -35.61 -2.63 -3.83
N THR A 414 -34.32 -2.91 -3.97
CA THR A 414 -33.55 -2.64 -5.17
C THR A 414 -33.01 -3.96 -5.72
N GLN A 415 -33.15 -4.15 -7.02
CA GLN A 415 -32.60 -5.30 -7.73
C GLN A 415 -31.26 -4.91 -8.36
N LEU A 416 -30.26 -5.78 -8.22
CA LEU A 416 -28.92 -5.56 -8.75
C LEU A 416 -28.50 -6.78 -9.57
N ASN A 417 -28.26 -6.58 -10.86
CA ASN A 417 -27.78 -7.60 -11.78
C ASN A 417 -26.26 -7.45 -11.97
N LEU A 418 -25.50 -8.45 -11.55
CA LEU A 418 -24.04 -8.46 -11.58
C LEU A 418 -23.49 -9.44 -12.61
N ARG A 419 -22.46 -9.01 -13.34
CA ARG A 419 -21.74 -9.78 -14.34
C ARG A 419 -20.23 -9.76 -14.09
N GLY A 420 -19.60 -10.93 -13.95
CA GLY A 420 -18.19 -11.06 -13.60
C GLY A 420 -17.80 -12.46 -13.12
N GLY A 421 -16.65 -12.59 -12.46
CA GLY A 421 -16.21 -13.84 -11.84
C GLY A 421 -16.98 -14.11 -10.54
N THR A 422 -17.44 -15.34 -10.32
CA THR A 422 -18.16 -15.70 -9.08
C THR A 422 -17.29 -16.47 -8.09
N HIS A 423 -16.20 -17.10 -8.55
CA HIS A 423 -15.27 -17.90 -7.73
C HIS A 423 -13.83 -17.50 -8.04
N VAL A 424 -13.47 -16.26 -7.69
CA VAL A 424 -12.14 -15.69 -7.93
C VAL A 424 -11.28 -15.93 -6.69
N GLY A 425 -10.15 -16.62 -6.83
CA GLY A 425 -9.37 -17.16 -5.69
C GLY A 425 -8.75 -16.17 -4.70
N PHE A 426 -8.88 -14.86 -4.91
CA PHE A 426 -8.42 -13.80 -4.00
C PHE A 426 -9.57 -12.91 -3.50
N SER A 427 -10.80 -13.41 -3.58
CA SER A 427 -12.02 -12.77 -3.08
C SER A 427 -12.95 -13.82 -2.50
N PRO A 428 -13.86 -13.48 -1.58
CA PRO A 428 -14.93 -14.38 -1.17
C PRO A 428 -15.69 -14.91 -2.40
N THR A 429 -16.07 -16.19 -2.41
CA THR A 429 -16.92 -16.72 -3.47
C THR A 429 -18.32 -16.11 -3.42
N ILE A 430 -19.10 -16.24 -4.50
CA ILE A 430 -20.50 -15.84 -4.45
C ILE A 430 -21.30 -16.69 -3.46
N ASP A 431 -20.91 -17.96 -3.28
CA ASP A 431 -21.54 -18.86 -2.31
C ASP A 431 -21.32 -18.36 -0.87
N PHE A 432 -20.13 -17.81 -0.56
CA PHE A 432 -19.86 -17.12 0.71
C PHE A 432 -20.78 -15.90 0.91
N MET A 433 -20.99 -15.10 -0.14
CA MET A 433 -21.91 -13.96 -0.07
C MET A 433 -23.37 -14.41 0.07
N GLN A 434 -23.76 -15.55 -0.53
CA GLN A 434 -25.13 -16.03 -0.55
C GLN A 434 -25.55 -16.65 0.79
N LEU A 435 -24.65 -17.36 1.47
CA LEU A 435 -25.00 -18.19 2.62
C LEU A 435 -24.48 -17.63 3.96
N PRO A 436 -23.18 -17.72 4.30
CA PRO A 436 -22.72 -17.34 5.64
C PRO A 436 -22.84 -15.83 5.90
N LEU A 437 -22.51 -14.97 4.92
CA LEU A 437 -22.66 -13.53 5.12
C LEU A 437 -24.14 -13.11 5.26
N CYS A 438 -25.04 -13.72 4.47
CA CYS A 438 -26.47 -13.46 4.57
C CYS A 438 -27.03 -13.91 5.92
N SER A 439 -26.64 -15.10 6.39
CA SER A 439 -27.01 -15.61 7.71
C SER A 439 -26.57 -14.65 8.82
N LEU A 440 -25.33 -14.17 8.80
CA LEU A 440 -24.82 -13.25 9.81
C LEU A 440 -25.50 -11.87 9.75
N LEU A 441 -25.68 -11.30 8.55
CA LEU A 441 -26.33 -9.99 8.38
C LEU A 441 -27.82 -10.01 8.74
N SER A 442 -28.50 -11.15 8.61
CA SER A 442 -29.90 -11.29 9.03
C SER A 442 -30.09 -11.01 10.53
N ARG A 443 -29.06 -11.26 11.35
CA ARG A 443 -29.06 -10.98 12.80
C ARG A 443 -29.00 -9.49 13.12
N PHE A 444 -28.46 -8.68 12.21
CA PHE A 444 -28.56 -7.21 12.27
C PHE A 444 -29.93 -6.69 11.79
N GLY A 445 -30.80 -7.57 11.27
CA GLY A 445 -32.06 -7.20 10.63
C GLY A 445 -31.94 -6.92 9.12
N LEU A 446 -30.80 -7.23 8.49
CA LEU A 446 -30.58 -7.04 7.06
C LEU A 446 -30.71 -8.35 6.30
N VAL A 447 -31.72 -8.46 5.45
CA VAL A 447 -31.98 -9.65 4.63
C VAL A 447 -31.84 -9.31 3.15
N TYR A 448 -31.07 -10.12 2.44
CA TYR A 448 -30.94 -10.06 0.99
C TYR A 448 -30.93 -11.45 0.38
N ASN A 449 -31.32 -11.54 -0.89
CA ASN A 449 -31.29 -12.76 -1.67
C ASN A 449 -30.24 -12.64 -2.78
N VAL A 450 -29.56 -13.75 -3.07
CA VAL A 450 -28.57 -13.86 -4.16
C VAL A 450 -28.98 -15.03 -5.02
N GLU A 451 -29.44 -14.74 -6.24
CA GLU A 451 -29.78 -15.73 -7.26
C GLU A 451 -28.63 -15.87 -8.25
N VAL A 452 -28.02 -17.05 -8.29
CA VAL A 452 -26.88 -17.32 -9.17
C VAL A 452 -27.36 -18.07 -10.40
N SER A 453 -27.52 -17.35 -11.52
CA SER A 453 -27.96 -17.94 -12.79
C SER A 453 -26.81 -18.57 -13.58
N LYS A 454 -25.57 -18.11 -13.35
CA LYS A 454 -24.38 -18.68 -13.99
C LYS A 454 -23.13 -18.47 -13.16
N ARG A 455 -22.35 -19.53 -12.91
CA ARG A 455 -21.05 -19.44 -12.21
C ARG A 455 -19.85 -19.32 -13.17
N MET A 456 -18.75 -18.75 -12.69
CA MET A 456 -17.49 -18.56 -13.43
C MET A 456 -16.27 -18.55 -12.48
N PHE A 457 -15.24 -19.34 -12.82
CA PHE A 457 -14.00 -19.50 -12.02
C PHE A 457 -12.77 -18.77 -12.59
N PHE A 458 -12.63 -18.61 -13.92
CA PHE A 458 -11.41 -18.04 -14.54
C PHE A 458 -11.62 -16.69 -15.22
N SER A 459 -10.71 -15.74 -14.99
CA SER A 459 -10.66 -14.48 -15.73
C SER A 459 -10.03 -14.70 -17.12
N GLY A 460 -10.83 -15.13 -18.11
CA GLY A 460 -10.32 -15.49 -19.44
C GLY A 460 -11.33 -15.37 -20.56
N GLY A 461 -11.85 -14.17 -20.82
CA GLY A 461 -12.44 -13.76 -22.12
C GLY A 461 -13.75 -14.39 -22.61
N GLY A 462 -14.36 -15.32 -21.87
CA GLY A 462 -15.67 -15.93 -22.18
C GLY A 462 -16.85 -15.37 -21.37
N PRO A 463 -18.11 -15.76 -21.66
CA PRO A 463 -19.31 -15.17 -21.06
C PRO A 463 -19.28 -15.23 -19.54
N SER A 464 -19.34 -14.05 -18.91
CA SER A 464 -19.19 -13.83 -17.47
C SER A 464 -20.26 -14.54 -16.64
N GLY A 465 -19.93 -14.89 -15.40
CA GLY A 465 -20.92 -15.31 -14.41
C GLY A 465 -22.01 -14.25 -14.23
N GLN A 466 -23.19 -14.68 -13.83
CA GLN A 466 -24.40 -13.87 -13.75
C GLN A 466 -25.09 -14.12 -12.40
N VAL A 467 -25.32 -13.03 -11.68
CA VAL A 467 -25.92 -13.05 -10.36
C VAL A 467 -26.93 -11.93 -10.28
N GLN A 468 -28.08 -12.21 -9.71
CA GLN A 468 -29.06 -11.21 -9.35
C GLN A 468 -29.14 -11.12 -7.82
N VAL A 469 -29.15 -9.90 -7.30
CA VAL A 469 -29.25 -9.62 -5.87
C VAL A 469 -30.48 -8.77 -5.62
N SER A 470 -31.28 -9.15 -4.64
CA SER A 470 -32.36 -8.31 -4.13
C SER A 470 -32.16 -8.05 -2.64
N VAL A 471 -32.22 -6.79 -2.25
CA VAL A 471 -32.05 -6.38 -0.84
C VAL A 471 -33.36 -5.79 -0.36
N ASN A 472 -33.82 -6.22 0.81
CA ASN A 472 -34.94 -5.59 1.48
C ASN A 472 -34.45 -4.33 2.17
N SER A 473 -35.10 -3.20 1.90
CA SER A 473 -34.81 -1.95 2.60
C SER A 473 -35.07 -2.12 4.09
N ILE A 474 -34.17 -1.63 4.93
CA ILE A 474 -34.43 -1.53 6.38
C ILE A 474 -35.45 -0.41 6.69
N GLY A 475 -35.74 0.46 5.72
CA GLY A 475 -36.70 1.55 5.83
C GLY A 475 -36.32 2.55 6.90
N GLN A 476 -37.27 2.83 7.81
CA GLN A 476 -37.09 3.71 8.97
C GLN A 476 -36.48 2.97 10.18
N LYS A 477 -36.14 1.68 10.06
CA LYS A 477 -35.55 0.89 11.15
C LYS A 477 -34.03 1.07 11.18
N THR A 478 -33.46 0.88 12.35
CA THR A 478 -32.02 0.78 12.56
C THR A 478 -31.57 -0.67 12.48
N LEU A 479 -30.33 -0.89 12.00
CA LEU A 479 -29.66 -2.17 12.18
C LEU A 479 -29.44 -2.43 13.68
N GLN A 480 -29.57 -3.68 14.10
CA GLN A 480 -29.44 -4.07 15.51
C GLN A 480 -28.02 -4.55 15.81
N ALA A 481 -27.47 -4.15 16.95
CA ALA A 481 -26.22 -4.71 17.42
C ALA A 481 -26.36 -6.20 17.77
N ILE A 482 -25.28 -6.96 17.57
CA ILE A 482 -25.21 -8.40 17.88
C ILE A 482 -24.09 -8.68 18.87
N ASP A 483 -24.22 -9.73 19.67
CA ASP A 483 -23.16 -10.19 20.58
C ASP A 483 -22.90 -11.67 20.30
N LEU A 484 -21.73 -11.96 19.72
CA LEU A 484 -21.21 -13.29 19.44
C LEU A 484 -19.85 -13.45 20.12
N THR A 485 -19.84 -13.24 21.44
CA THR A 485 -18.67 -13.48 22.27
C THR A 485 -18.69 -14.85 22.92
N GLU A 486 -19.85 -15.40 23.28
CA GLU A 486 -19.92 -16.70 23.95
C GLU A 486 -19.42 -17.84 23.04
N SER A 487 -18.29 -18.45 23.39
CA SER A 487 -17.66 -19.52 22.60
C SER A 487 -18.20 -20.88 23.00
N SER A 488 -18.36 -21.78 22.02
CA SER A 488 -18.69 -23.18 22.26
C SER A 488 -17.99 -24.08 21.26
N THR A 489 -17.44 -25.19 21.76
CA THR A 489 -16.89 -26.27 20.93
C THR A 489 -17.97 -27.21 20.41
N SER A 490 -19.20 -27.12 20.94
CA SER A 490 -20.34 -27.90 20.48
C SER A 490 -20.92 -27.29 19.21
N VAL A 491 -21.06 -28.12 18.18
CA VAL A 491 -21.57 -27.72 16.87
C VAL A 491 -23.04 -28.13 16.76
N ARG A 492 -23.92 -27.19 16.38
CA ARG A 492 -25.35 -27.44 16.18
C ARG A 492 -25.66 -27.89 14.76
N LYS A 493 -25.06 -27.21 13.78
CA LYS A 493 -25.37 -27.40 12.36
C LYS A 493 -24.11 -27.20 11.52
N ILE A 494 -23.94 -28.05 10.51
CA ILE A 494 -22.97 -27.82 9.44
C ILE A 494 -23.69 -27.89 8.09
N PHE A 495 -23.36 -26.93 7.24
CA PHE A 495 -23.77 -26.91 5.85
C PHE A 495 -22.52 -26.96 4.97
N LEU A 496 -22.51 -27.87 4.00
CA LEU A 496 -21.46 -28.04 3.02
C LEU A 496 -22.02 -27.72 1.64
N ARG A 497 -21.29 -26.93 0.86
CA ARG A 497 -21.55 -26.79 -0.58
C ARG A 497 -20.30 -27.10 -1.37
N VAL A 498 -20.44 -27.99 -2.35
CA VAL A 498 -19.38 -28.30 -3.30
C VAL A 498 -19.84 -27.94 -4.71
N THR A 499 -19.16 -26.97 -5.30
CA THR A 499 -19.42 -26.46 -6.64
C THR A 499 -18.31 -26.92 -7.58
N THR A 500 -18.65 -27.73 -8.59
CA THR A 500 -17.72 -28.15 -9.64
C THR A 500 -17.97 -27.38 -10.93
N PHE A 501 -16.89 -27.00 -11.62
CA PHE A 501 -16.97 -26.18 -12.83
C PHE A 501 -16.02 -26.69 -13.93
N GLY A 502 -16.45 -26.53 -15.18
CA GLY A 502 -15.61 -26.70 -16.37
C GLY A 502 -16.01 -27.89 -17.23
N SER A 503 -15.21 -28.16 -18.27
CA SER A 503 -15.55 -29.14 -19.31
C SER A 503 -15.68 -30.59 -18.82
N SER A 504 -15.13 -30.91 -17.65
CA SER A 504 -15.20 -32.24 -17.05
C SER A 504 -15.95 -32.26 -15.72
N ALA A 505 -16.59 -31.15 -15.33
CA ALA A 505 -17.44 -31.11 -14.14
C ALA A 505 -18.67 -32.01 -14.35
N ASN A 506 -19.00 -32.78 -13.32
CA ASN A 506 -20.14 -33.69 -13.31
C ASN A 506 -20.54 -33.98 -11.85
N GLU A 507 -21.72 -34.56 -11.69
CA GLU A 507 -22.31 -34.86 -10.37
C GLU A 507 -21.40 -35.79 -9.55
N ASN A 508 -20.89 -36.88 -10.16
CA ASN A 508 -19.96 -37.80 -9.49
C ASN A 508 -18.73 -37.10 -8.91
N MET A 509 -18.19 -36.11 -9.61
CA MET A 509 -17.06 -35.31 -9.12
C MET A 509 -17.48 -34.46 -7.92
N ALA A 510 -18.61 -33.76 -8.00
CA ALA A 510 -19.11 -32.95 -6.90
C ALA A 510 -19.38 -33.81 -5.65
N GLU A 511 -20.05 -34.95 -5.84
CA GLU A 511 -20.33 -35.93 -4.79
C GLU A 511 -19.07 -36.53 -4.19
N HIS A 512 -18.05 -36.82 -5.01
CA HIS A 512 -16.77 -37.34 -4.51
C HIS A 512 -16.08 -36.35 -3.56
N TYR A 513 -16.01 -35.08 -3.94
CA TYR A 513 -15.44 -34.02 -3.10
C TYR A 513 -16.31 -33.76 -1.86
N ALA A 514 -17.63 -33.76 -2.00
CA ALA A 514 -18.55 -33.57 -0.89
C ALA A 514 -18.47 -34.72 0.12
N SER A 515 -18.37 -35.96 -0.35
CA SER A 515 -18.22 -37.15 0.50
C SER A 515 -16.90 -37.14 1.27
N ALA A 516 -15.80 -36.74 0.61
CA ALA A 516 -14.52 -36.59 1.28
C ALA A 516 -14.55 -35.53 2.38
N LEU A 517 -15.17 -34.37 2.10
CA LEU A 517 -15.32 -33.28 3.06
C LEU A 517 -16.24 -33.67 4.22
N GLN A 518 -17.38 -34.30 3.93
CA GLN A 518 -18.30 -34.80 4.96
C GLN A 518 -17.61 -35.80 5.88
N LEU A 519 -16.84 -36.75 5.33
CA LEU A 519 -16.08 -37.72 6.11
C LEU A 519 -15.02 -37.05 6.99
N ALA A 520 -14.27 -36.08 6.46
CA ALA A 520 -13.25 -35.35 7.21
C ALA A 520 -13.87 -34.52 8.36
N ILE A 521 -15.05 -33.95 8.15
CA ILE A 521 -15.77 -33.16 9.16
C ILE A 521 -16.38 -34.05 10.25
N ARG A 522 -16.99 -35.20 9.90
CA ARG A 522 -17.52 -36.15 10.89
C ARG A 522 -16.43 -36.69 11.81
N ARG A 523 -15.26 -36.98 11.25
CA ARG A 523 -14.08 -37.39 12.02
C ARG A 523 -13.60 -36.33 13.01
N ALA A 524 -13.78 -35.05 12.68
CA ALA A 524 -13.30 -33.94 13.50
C ALA A 524 -14.25 -33.57 14.65
N PHE A 525 -15.57 -33.70 14.45
CA PHE A 525 -16.57 -33.25 15.43
C PHE A 525 -17.39 -34.40 16.02
N SER A 526 -18.25 -35.03 15.23
CA SER A 526 -19.07 -36.18 15.65
C SER A 526 -19.67 -36.88 14.43
N GLU A 527 -19.81 -38.21 14.52
CA GLU A 527 -20.51 -39.02 13.50
C GLU A 527 -22.03 -38.79 13.49
N GLU A 528 -22.61 -38.35 14.61
CA GLU A 528 -24.06 -38.11 14.75
C GLU A 528 -24.50 -36.71 14.30
N LEU A 529 -23.55 -35.88 13.86
CA LEU A 529 -23.83 -34.50 13.48
C LEU A 529 -24.68 -34.43 12.20
N VAL A 530 -25.72 -33.61 12.22
CA VAL A 530 -26.51 -33.31 11.01
C VAL A 530 -25.70 -32.41 10.09
N ILE A 531 -25.26 -32.97 8.96
CA ILE A 531 -24.52 -32.26 7.91
C ILE A 531 -25.41 -32.17 6.69
N GLU A 532 -25.86 -30.96 6.37
CA GLU A 532 -26.53 -30.66 5.11
C GLU A 532 -25.49 -30.51 4.00
N VAL A 533 -25.73 -31.10 2.83
CA VAL A 533 -24.79 -31.10 1.71
C VAL A 533 -25.51 -30.69 0.44
N GLU A 534 -24.94 -29.74 -0.28
CA GLU A 534 -25.39 -29.31 -1.61
C GLU A 534 -24.26 -29.46 -2.63
N CYS A 535 -24.52 -30.21 -3.69
CA CYS A 535 -23.62 -30.34 -4.83
C CYS A 535 -24.14 -29.51 -6.00
N ILE A 536 -23.29 -28.64 -6.55
CA ILE A 536 -23.60 -27.81 -7.71
C ILE A 536 -22.63 -28.18 -8.85
N VAL A 537 -23.17 -28.35 -10.05
CA VAL A 537 -22.38 -28.64 -11.25
C VAL A 537 -22.66 -27.58 -12.31
N GLU A 538 -21.62 -26.86 -12.72
CA GLU A 538 -21.69 -25.87 -13.78
C GLU A 538 -20.84 -26.33 -14.97
N THR A 539 -21.50 -26.91 -15.98
CA THR A 539 -20.83 -27.38 -17.20
C THR A 539 -20.75 -26.28 -18.24
N THR A 540 -19.59 -26.10 -18.85
CA THR A 540 -19.44 -25.21 -19.99
C THR A 540 -19.61 -26.00 -21.29
N THR A 541 -20.68 -25.72 -22.02
CA THR A 541 -20.84 -26.27 -23.37
C THR A 541 -19.81 -25.60 -24.28
N ALA A 542 -18.74 -26.33 -24.63
CA ALA A 542 -17.95 -26.00 -25.80
C ALA A 542 -18.87 -26.14 -27.01
N THR A 543 -19.46 -25.04 -27.47
CA THR A 543 -20.22 -25.02 -28.73
C THR A 543 -19.33 -25.58 -29.83
N ASN A 544 -19.68 -26.76 -30.34
CA ASN A 544 -19.16 -27.38 -31.56
C ASN A 544 -19.52 -26.51 -32.78
N GLN A 545 -19.02 -25.28 -32.87
CA GLN A 545 -19.05 -24.52 -34.11
C GLN A 545 -17.86 -24.98 -34.96
N LYS A 546 -18.22 -25.53 -36.13
CA LYS A 546 -17.33 -26.05 -37.16
C LYS A 546 -16.17 -25.09 -37.46
N LYS A 547 -14.98 -25.69 -37.54
CA LYS A 547 -13.74 -25.23 -38.21
C LYS A 547 -13.87 -23.89 -38.96
N THR A 548 -13.18 -22.87 -38.47
CA THR A 548 -12.32 -21.97 -39.28
C THR A 548 -11.47 -21.10 -38.34
N LEU A 549 -10.21 -20.89 -38.73
CA LEU A 549 -9.11 -20.19 -38.06
C LEU A 549 -8.37 -20.90 -36.90
N LYS A 550 -7.06 -21.08 -37.12
CA LYS A 550 -6.04 -21.56 -36.16
C LYS A 550 -5.79 -20.54 -35.05
N PHE A 551 -6.74 -20.36 -34.13
CA PHE A 551 -6.43 -19.88 -32.79
C PHE A 551 -6.80 -20.98 -31.80
N ARG A 552 -5.79 -21.52 -31.11
CA ARG A 552 -5.94 -22.54 -30.09
C ARG A 552 -6.69 -21.89 -28.91
N LYS A 553 -8.02 -22.08 -28.81
CA LYS A 553 -8.76 -21.63 -27.62
C LYS A 553 -8.12 -22.26 -26.38
N PRO A 554 -7.84 -21.50 -25.31
CA PRO A 554 -7.30 -22.08 -24.09
C PRO A 554 -8.26 -23.17 -23.60
N LYS A 555 -7.73 -24.36 -23.26
CA LYS A 555 -8.52 -25.41 -22.61
C LYS A 555 -9.01 -24.85 -21.27
N GLU A 556 -10.32 -24.78 -21.10
CA GLU A 556 -10.94 -24.41 -19.83
C GLU A 556 -10.56 -25.47 -18.78
N LYS A 557 -10.04 -25.03 -17.63
CA LYS A 557 -9.63 -25.93 -16.56
C LYS A 557 -10.86 -26.34 -15.75
N THR A 558 -10.91 -27.59 -15.33
CA THR A 558 -11.90 -28.04 -14.35
C THR A 558 -11.45 -27.59 -12.96
N ALA A 559 -12.37 -27.07 -12.15
CA ALA A 559 -12.11 -26.59 -10.80
C ALA A 559 -13.23 -27.03 -9.84
N VAL A 560 -12.90 -27.06 -8.56
CA VAL A 560 -13.83 -27.34 -7.46
C VAL A 560 -13.73 -26.21 -6.45
N SER A 561 -14.87 -25.67 -6.04
CA SER A 561 -15.00 -24.83 -4.85
C SER A 561 -15.75 -25.59 -3.78
N ALA A 562 -15.24 -25.56 -2.56
CA ALA A 562 -15.91 -26.10 -1.39
C ALA A 562 -16.14 -24.98 -0.37
N LEU A 563 -17.33 -24.94 0.21
CA LEU A 563 -17.73 -24.03 1.28
C LEU A 563 -18.20 -24.88 2.46
N VAL A 564 -17.69 -24.58 3.64
CA VAL A 564 -18.16 -25.10 4.93
C VAL A 564 -18.74 -23.93 5.70
N VAL A 565 -19.97 -24.07 6.19
CA VAL A 565 -20.59 -23.13 7.14
C VAL A 565 -20.96 -23.93 8.39
N LEU A 566 -20.50 -23.46 9.54
CA LEU A 566 -20.67 -24.11 10.82
C LEU A 566 -21.36 -23.15 11.78
N GLU A 567 -22.38 -23.65 12.49
CA GLU A 567 -23.02 -22.95 13.59
C GLU A 567 -22.77 -23.67 14.92
N THR A 568 -22.26 -22.94 15.92
CA THR A 568 -22.03 -23.49 17.27
C THR A 568 -23.31 -23.47 18.12
N ALA A 569 -23.29 -24.17 19.26
CA ALA A 569 -24.41 -24.17 20.21
C ALA A 569 -24.68 -22.79 20.84
N THR A 570 -23.70 -21.89 20.81
CA THR A 570 -23.79 -20.49 21.26
C THR A 570 -23.97 -19.52 20.09
N ASP A 571 -24.55 -20.02 18.99
CA ASP A 571 -24.87 -19.27 17.78
C ASP A 571 -23.67 -18.64 17.05
N GLY A 572 -22.42 -19.00 17.35
CA GLY A 572 -21.26 -18.62 16.54
C GLY A 572 -21.39 -19.11 15.10
N VAL A 573 -20.96 -18.31 14.12
CA VAL A 573 -21.03 -18.62 12.68
C VAL A 573 -19.62 -18.58 12.11
N ILE A 574 -19.12 -19.73 11.68
CA ILE A 574 -17.77 -19.88 11.13
C ILE A 574 -17.89 -20.39 9.70
N ALA A 575 -17.30 -19.68 8.74
CA ALA A 575 -17.28 -20.08 7.35
C ALA A 575 -15.85 -20.25 6.82
N LEU A 576 -15.69 -21.20 5.91
CA LEU A 576 -14.45 -21.39 5.16
C LEU A 576 -14.79 -21.79 3.73
N ASP A 577 -14.35 -21.01 2.75
CA ASP A 577 -14.43 -21.35 1.34
C ASP A 577 -13.05 -21.53 0.71
N ARG A 578 -12.96 -22.47 -0.23
CA ARG A 578 -11.72 -22.72 -0.96
C ARG A 578 -11.99 -23.23 -2.36
N THR A 579 -11.30 -22.62 -3.33
CA THR A 579 -11.34 -23.00 -4.75
C THR A 579 -10.00 -23.57 -5.18
N VAL A 580 -10.00 -24.74 -5.82
CA VAL A 580 -8.80 -25.43 -6.33
C VAL A 580 -9.03 -25.97 -7.74
N ASN A 581 -7.98 -26.05 -8.55
CA ASN A 581 -8.05 -26.86 -9.77
C ASN A 581 -7.98 -28.35 -9.40
N VAL A 582 -8.72 -29.22 -10.11
CA VAL A 582 -8.75 -30.67 -9.80
C VAL A 582 -7.37 -31.34 -9.93
N ASN A 583 -6.45 -30.72 -10.68
CA ASN A 583 -5.08 -31.20 -10.85
C ASN A 583 -4.12 -30.71 -9.75
N GLU A 584 -4.54 -29.73 -8.93
CA GLU A 584 -3.72 -29.10 -7.89
C GLU A 584 -3.96 -29.72 -6.51
N SER A 585 -5.12 -30.33 -6.28
CA SER A 585 -5.48 -30.95 -5.00
C SER A 585 -6.46 -32.09 -5.24
N THR A 586 -6.32 -33.17 -4.46
CA THR A 586 -7.31 -34.25 -4.43
C THR A 586 -8.46 -33.90 -3.49
N ALA A 587 -9.59 -34.60 -3.61
CA ALA A 587 -10.72 -34.46 -2.70
C ALA A 587 -10.33 -34.63 -1.22
N SER A 588 -9.49 -35.63 -0.92
CA SER A 588 -8.99 -35.87 0.44
C SER A 588 -8.12 -34.74 0.96
N ILE A 589 -7.16 -34.24 0.17
CA ILE A 589 -6.27 -33.16 0.60
C ILE A 589 -7.06 -31.88 0.85
N LEU A 590 -8.01 -31.53 -0.03
CA LEU A 590 -8.87 -30.37 0.17
C LEU A 590 -9.71 -30.53 1.45
N ALA A 591 -10.33 -31.69 1.64
CA ALA A 591 -11.15 -32.02 2.79
C ALA A 591 -10.37 -31.93 4.11
N ASP A 592 -9.18 -32.53 4.18
CA ASP A 592 -8.33 -32.53 5.37
C ASP A 592 -7.89 -31.11 5.74
N GLN A 593 -7.50 -30.29 4.74
CA GLN A 593 -7.09 -28.91 4.98
C GLN A 593 -8.24 -28.04 5.48
N MET A 594 -9.45 -28.19 4.91
CA MET A 594 -10.62 -27.43 5.34
C MET A 594 -11.11 -27.88 6.72
N SER A 595 -11.18 -29.21 6.94
CA SER A 595 -11.57 -29.78 8.24
C SER A 595 -10.59 -29.36 9.35
N SER A 596 -9.28 -29.43 9.09
CA SER A 596 -8.27 -29.00 10.05
C SER A 596 -8.42 -27.52 10.41
N LYS A 597 -8.62 -26.63 9.43
CA LYS A 597 -8.72 -25.19 9.70
C LYS A 597 -10.01 -24.82 10.44
N ILE A 598 -11.15 -25.41 10.07
CA ILE A 598 -12.40 -25.11 10.78
C ILE A 598 -12.40 -25.69 12.20
N THR A 599 -11.75 -26.84 12.41
CA THR A 599 -11.54 -27.41 13.74
C THR A 599 -10.67 -26.51 14.60
N GLU A 600 -9.59 -25.93 14.04
CA GLU A 600 -8.74 -24.96 14.73
C GLU A 600 -9.55 -23.76 15.23
N TYR A 601 -10.45 -23.20 14.40
CA TYR A 601 -11.30 -22.08 14.82
C TYR A 601 -12.24 -22.45 15.97
N VAL A 602 -12.94 -23.58 15.87
CA VAL A 602 -13.85 -24.04 16.93
C VAL A 602 -13.09 -24.30 18.23
N GLN A 603 -11.94 -24.98 18.17
CA GLN A 603 -11.12 -25.29 19.34
C GLN A 603 -10.49 -24.05 19.97
N SER A 604 -10.16 -23.04 19.16
CA SER A 604 -9.61 -21.77 19.63
C SER A 604 -10.66 -20.89 20.31
N GLY A 605 -11.95 -21.21 20.16
CA GLY A 605 -13.07 -20.43 20.71
C GLY A 605 -13.55 -19.30 19.80
N VAL A 606 -13.16 -19.29 18.53
CA VAL A 606 -13.62 -18.28 17.56
C VAL A 606 -15.13 -18.42 17.34
N CYS A 607 -15.86 -17.30 17.38
CA CYS A 607 -17.29 -17.27 17.10
C CYS A 607 -17.61 -16.75 15.70
N VAL A 608 -16.75 -15.91 15.11
CA VAL A 608 -16.87 -15.40 13.74
C VAL A 608 -15.49 -15.40 13.08
N ASP A 609 -15.37 -16.01 11.89
CA ASP A 609 -14.09 -16.07 11.17
C ASP A 609 -13.64 -14.69 10.64
N GLU A 610 -12.37 -14.61 10.20
CA GLU A 610 -11.76 -13.35 9.77
C GLU A 610 -12.46 -12.69 8.56
N HIS A 611 -13.00 -13.47 7.62
CA HIS A 611 -13.64 -12.96 6.41
C HIS A 611 -15.10 -12.57 6.67
N LEU A 612 -15.79 -13.24 7.58
CA LEU A 612 -17.08 -12.75 8.04
C LEU A 612 -16.91 -11.46 8.84
N ALA A 613 -15.95 -11.42 9.75
CA ALA A 613 -15.68 -10.26 10.60
C ALA A 613 -15.41 -9.00 9.76
N ASP A 614 -14.48 -9.05 8.79
CA ASP A 614 -14.14 -7.88 7.98
C ASP A 614 -15.30 -7.36 7.10
N ASN A 615 -16.24 -8.23 6.71
CA ASN A 615 -17.42 -7.87 5.93
C ASN A 615 -18.52 -7.23 6.79
N VAL A 616 -18.65 -7.61 8.06
CA VAL A 616 -19.73 -7.11 8.93
C VAL A 616 -19.38 -5.85 9.70
N VAL A 617 -18.10 -5.48 9.83
CA VAL A 617 -17.66 -4.26 10.54
C VAL A 617 -18.41 -3.00 10.08
N VAL A 618 -18.64 -2.87 8.78
CA VAL A 618 -19.37 -1.72 8.21
C VAL A 618 -20.79 -1.64 8.78
N PHE A 619 -21.45 -2.78 8.96
CA PHE A 619 -22.80 -2.86 9.51
C PHE A 619 -22.81 -2.73 11.03
N MET A 620 -21.79 -3.23 11.74
CA MET A 620 -21.60 -2.98 13.17
C MET A 620 -21.47 -1.48 13.46
N ALA A 621 -20.72 -0.75 12.64
CA ALA A 621 -20.55 0.70 12.79
C ALA A 621 -21.85 1.49 12.53
N LEU A 622 -22.72 1.00 11.65
CA LEU A 622 -24.02 1.61 11.34
C LEU A 622 -25.15 1.17 12.29
N ALA A 623 -24.99 0.05 12.99
CA ALA A 623 -25.98 -0.50 13.90
C ALA A 623 -26.20 0.34 15.16
N GLN A 624 -27.37 0.19 15.76
CA GLN A 624 -27.71 0.80 17.03
C GLN A 624 -27.20 -0.07 18.19
N GLY A 625 -26.38 0.51 19.06
CA GLY A 625 -25.81 -0.16 20.23
C GLY A 625 -24.39 -0.65 20.01
N THR A 626 -23.95 -1.58 20.86
CA THR A 626 -22.58 -2.12 20.82
C THR A 626 -22.59 -3.54 20.31
N SER A 627 -22.00 -3.76 19.14
CA SER A 627 -21.82 -5.10 18.58
C SER A 627 -20.51 -5.70 19.09
N ARG A 628 -20.51 -6.99 19.44
CA ARG A 628 -19.33 -7.70 19.92
C ARG A 628 -19.13 -9.02 19.18
N LEU A 629 -17.92 -9.29 18.71
CA LEU A 629 -17.55 -10.54 18.05
C LEU A 629 -16.27 -11.10 18.66
N ARG A 630 -16.23 -12.40 18.93
CA ARG A 630 -14.98 -13.13 19.18
C ARG A 630 -14.43 -13.66 17.86
N VAL A 631 -13.29 -13.11 17.42
CA VAL A 631 -12.64 -13.36 16.12
C VAL A 631 -11.26 -14.01 16.31
N PRO A 632 -10.62 -14.59 15.27
CA PRO A 632 -9.25 -15.10 15.41
C PRO A 632 -8.26 -14.03 15.86
N CYS A 633 -7.27 -14.38 16.69
CA CYS A 633 -6.24 -13.42 17.12
C CYS A 633 -5.37 -12.95 15.95
N LYS A 634 -4.64 -11.86 16.13
CA LYS A 634 -3.81 -11.26 15.06
C LYS A 634 -2.82 -12.22 14.42
N ALA A 635 -2.26 -13.15 15.21
CA ALA A 635 -1.30 -14.13 14.72
C ALA A 635 -1.94 -15.20 13.81
N GLN A 636 -3.26 -15.41 13.92
CA GLN A 636 -4.02 -16.38 13.13
C GLN A 636 -4.74 -15.77 11.91
N ARG A 637 -4.81 -14.43 11.81
CA ARG A 637 -5.39 -13.72 10.66
C ARG A 637 -4.43 -13.70 9.47
N THR A 638 -4.97 -13.85 8.26
CA THR A 638 -4.19 -13.91 7.01
C THR A 638 -4.02 -12.55 6.32
N SER A 639 -4.72 -11.52 6.80
CA SER A 639 -4.73 -10.18 6.21
C SER A 639 -4.91 -9.07 7.25
N GLN A 640 -4.76 -7.80 6.83
CA GLN A 640 -5.09 -6.60 7.63
C GLN A 640 -6.49 -6.05 7.31
N HIS A 641 -7.34 -6.84 6.63
CA HIS A 641 -8.64 -6.37 6.16
C HIS A 641 -9.57 -5.92 7.30
N LEU A 642 -9.56 -6.65 8.42
CA LEU A 642 -10.39 -6.31 9.58
C LEU A 642 -9.99 -4.94 10.15
N GLU A 643 -8.70 -4.71 10.37
CA GLU A 643 -8.17 -3.45 10.88
C GLU A 643 -8.44 -2.28 9.93
N THR A 644 -8.25 -2.48 8.62
CA THR A 644 -8.59 -1.45 7.62
C THR A 644 -10.08 -1.12 7.63
N ALA A 645 -10.95 -2.13 7.70
CA ALA A 645 -12.41 -1.91 7.74
C ALA A 645 -12.81 -1.09 8.98
N LEU A 646 -12.24 -1.40 10.14
CA LEU A 646 -12.51 -0.69 11.40
C LEU A 646 -12.10 0.78 11.33
N GLU A 647 -10.89 1.06 10.87
CA GLU A 647 -10.36 2.42 10.76
C GLU A 647 -11.23 3.28 9.84
N ILE A 648 -11.58 2.76 8.66
CA ILE A 648 -12.40 3.50 7.69
C ILE A 648 -13.82 3.68 8.20
N ALA A 649 -14.42 2.63 8.76
CA ALA A 649 -15.75 2.69 9.32
C ALA A 649 -15.84 3.73 10.44
N SER A 650 -14.86 3.75 11.35
CA SER A 650 -14.77 4.74 12.42
C SER A 650 -14.67 6.16 11.87
N ARG A 651 -13.76 6.41 10.92
CA ARG A 651 -13.57 7.76 10.35
C ARG A 651 -14.80 8.28 9.60
N LEU A 652 -15.48 7.43 8.83
CA LEU A 652 -16.62 7.85 8.01
C LEU A 652 -17.94 7.92 8.79
N THR A 653 -18.13 7.10 9.81
CA THR A 653 -19.39 7.09 10.59
C THR A 653 -19.29 7.88 11.89
N GLY A 654 -18.11 7.90 12.53
CA GLY A 654 -17.93 8.34 13.91
C GLY A 654 -18.07 7.22 14.95
N ALA A 655 -18.31 5.97 14.53
CA ALA A 655 -18.34 4.82 15.43
C ALA A 655 -16.98 4.64 16.13
N THR A 656 -16.99 4.20 17.39
CA THR A 656 -15.77 3.85 18.11
C THR A 656 -15.65 2.33 18.20
N TYR A 657 -14.42 1.82 18.20
CA TYR A 657 -14.20 0.39 18.34
C TYR A 657 -13.06 0.08 19.30
N ARG A 658 -13.07 -1.16 19.81
CA ARG A 658 -12.02 -1.74 20.64
C ARG A 658 -11.74 -3.14 20.13
N LEU A 659 -10.46 -3.47 19.92
CA LEU A 659 -10.01 -4.81 19.58
C LEU A 659 -9.02 -5.28 20.65
N VAL A 660 -9.46 -6.23 21.48
CA VAL A 660 -8.67 -6.76 22.59
C VAL A 660 -8.17 -8.14 22.21
N GLU A 661 -6.85 -8.29 22.08
CA GLU A 661 -6.23 -9.59 21.77
C GLU A 661 -6.22 -10.49 23.02
N GLU A 662 -6.63 -11.73 22.85
CA GLU A 662 -6.51 -12.84 23.80
C GLU A 662 -5.46 -13.84 23.27
N GLU A 663 -5.22 -14.95 23.98
CA GLU A 663 -4.18 -15.92 23.60
C GLU A 663 -4.43 -16.54 22.21
N THR A 664 -5.67 -16.98 21.95
CA THR A 664 -6.06 -17.66 20.71
C THR A 664 -7.11 -16.89 19.90
N THR A 665 -7.76 -15.89 20.49
CA THR A 665 -8.82 -15.09 19.85
C THR A 665 -8.61 -13.60 20.09
N ALA A 666 -9.51 -12.76 19.58
CA ALA A 666 -9.64 -11.37 19.95
C ALA A 666 -11.10 -11.00 20.12
N ILE A 667 -11.40 -10.12 21.08
CA ILE A 667 -12.72 -9.52 21.23
C ILE A 667 -12.77 -8.20 20.48
N LEU A 668 -13.56 -8.18 19.42
CA LEU A 668 -13.92 -6.98 18.69
C LEU A 668 -15.21 -6.40 19.27
N GLU A 669 -15.17 -5.15 19.71
CA GLU A 669 -16.35 -4.37 20.08
C GLU A 669 -16.45 -3.14 19.18
N VAL A 670 -17.63 -2.88 18.63
CA VAL A 670 -17.91 -1.67 17.86
C VAL A 670 -19.16 -1.01 18.42
N HIS A 671 -19.01 0.21 18.91
CA HIS A 671 -20.12 1.06 19.31
C HIS A 671 -20.65 1.78 18.06
N GLY A 672 -21.73 1.25 17.50
CA GLY A 672 -22.32 1.75 16.27
C GLY A 672 -23.11 3.04 16.48
N VAL A 673 -23.22 3.84 15.42
CA VAL A 673 -23.84 5.16 15.46
C VAL A 673 -25.36 5.14 15.44
N GLY A 674 -25.98 3.96 15.28
CA GLY A 674 -27.43 3.84 15.13
C GLY A 674 -27.94 4.63 13.93
N TYR A 675 -27.27 4.48 12.78
CA TYR A 675 -27.59 5.25 11.60
C TYR A 675 -29.04 4.96 11.17
N HIS A 676 -29.80 6.04 11.06
CA HIS A 676 -31.12 6.08 10.46
C HIS A 676 -31.12 7.24 9.49
N ARG A 677 -31.91 7.12 8.43
CA ARG A 677 -31.92 8.07 7.33
C ARG A 677 -32.79 9.29 7.60
#